data_AF-A0A3M7M786-F1
#
_entry.id   AF-A0A3M7M786-F1
#
_cell.length_a   1.000
_cell.length_b   1.000
_cell.length_c   1.000
_cell.angle_alpha   90.00
_cell.angle_beta   90.00
_cell.angle_gamma   90.00
#
_symmetry.space_group_name_H-M   'P 1'
#
loop_
_entity.id
_entity.type
_entity.pdbx_description
1 polymer ?
#
loop_
_entity_poly.entity_id
_entity_poly.type
_entity_poly.pdbx_seq_one_letter_code
_entity_poly.pdbx_strand_id
1 'polypeptide(L)'
;MGAVLSILKNAVRIFISTASILKELSTVFNQALKRATLSPGLPNSAPSQPYWLSDPPYPELVDIRSPSLPQTADVVIIGSGIAGAAVARSLLHERRRRNTGTKERVVVLDARQLSSGATARNGGHIKPALYESFSRLSKLLPKNRAAALAQFQYRHVECLIALCQSEGIECAEARKVETVDFFLDGPAFSKAVADAGELEKWLPEIKIVVWNGDQAQEGTSKLMKDQRFGVNNSVVGALSYQAGAIWAYRFVAAIWNGLLKDFPHSLSIETNTPAESISVPEEAPAGFPYAVQTARGTIFARQVVHATNGFASHLIPGLRSKIVGARGHMSAQQPGRQFPYSDGQHSWSVVYGDGFDYATQRPPATSDSKGDLLIGGGFTRSLKQGIDQVGLYDDGNSPDPLTTTHVTGLFPAIFHPQWGAGAELKQLWTGILGMTGDSLPLVGRLTMKLTGRDIRERKPMPSGSTPKDGAGCGEWIVAGFSGEGMVWAWLSGAALGIMIAGSEDEELPTAPGRPGGKLREWFPGELLVSRERIRSADIISYKDITELTNKYEKLDSMQERRDSLVYNKKVTALRGETAVIDAGGNVDLILNRDSHLALNHAIEVIGKVDQNLHVKVQAATDFGTNIDFNAVNAVVEATHRYKEIFYDDE
;
A
#
# COMPACT_ATOMS: atom_id res chain seq x y z
N MET A 1 31.45 45.47 -5.69
CA MET A 1 30.06 45.50 -5.18
C MET A 1 29.07 44.63 -5.96
N GLY A 2 29.08 44.62 -7.31
CA GLY A 2 28.12 43.82 -8.10
C GLY A 2 28.16 42.30 -7.90
N ALA A 3 29.35 41.70 -7.73
CA ALA A 3 29.49 40.25 -7.52
C ALA A 3 28.96 39.78 -6.15
N VAL A 4 29.19 40.55 -5.09
CA VAL A 4 28.70 40.25 -3.72
C VAL A 4 27.18 40.39 -3.63
N LEU A 5 26.60 41.42 -4.26
CA LEU A 5 25.15 41.59 -4.39
C LEU A 5 24.48 40.48 -5.21
N SER A 6 25.17 39.93 -6.21
CA SER A 6 24.69 38.78 -6.99
C SER A 6 24.70 37.48 -6.19
N ILE A 7 25.73 37.24 -5.36
CA ILE A 7 25.83 36.06 -4.50
C ILE A 7 24.76 36.09 -3.41
N LEU A 8 24.57 37.24 -2.75
CA LEU A 8 23.49 37.44 -1.75
C LEU A 8 22.09 37.29 -2.36
N LYS A 9 21.83 37.87 -3.54
CA LYS A 9 20.55 37.69 -4.23
C LYS A 9 20.29 36.25 -4.65
N ASN A 10 21.33 35.52 -5.06
CA ASN A 10 21.22 34.11 -5.41
C ASN A 10 20.98 33.24 -4.15
N ALA A 11 21.67 33.50 -3.05
CA ALA A 11 21.45 32.82 -1.78
C ALA A 11 20.03 33.05 -1.22
N VAL A 12 19.54 34.29 -1.26
CA VAL A 12 18.16 34.63 -0.85
C VAL A 12 17.12 33.98 -1.78
N ARG A 13 17.36 33.96 -3.10
CA ARG A 13 16.48 33.25 -4.04
C ARG A 13 16.46 31.74 -3.80
N ILE A 14 17.62 31.13 -3.54
CA ILE A 14 17.73 29.72 -3.18
C ILE A 14 16.95 29.47 -1.89
N PHE A 15 17.18 30.27 -0.84
CA PHE A 15 16.47 30.13 0.44
C PHE A 15 14.95 30.29 0.30
N ILE A 16 14.46 31.32 -0.39
CA ILE A 16 13.02 31.51 -0.65
C ILE A 16 12.47 30.35 -1.46
N SER A 17 13.20 29.86 -2.46
CA SER A 17 12.78 28.71 -3.26
C SER A 17 12.71 27.44 -2.41
N THR A 18 13.70 27.20 -1.54
CA THR A 18 13.73 26.05 -0.63
C THR A 18 12.61 26.13 0.40
N ALA A 19 12.39 27.28 1.02
CA ALA A 19 11.28 27.50 1.96
C ALA A 19 9.92 27.34 1.28
N SER A 20 9.78 27.83 0.04
CA SER A 20 8.57 27.63 -0.76
C SER A 20 8.34 26.16 -1.09
N ILE A 21 9.37 25.43 -1.50
CA ILE A 21 9.31 23.98 -1.78
C ILE A 21 8.93 23.22 -0.51
N LEU A 22 9.54 23.53 0.64
CA LEU A 22 9.24 22.91 1.93
C LEU A 22 7.78 23.18 2.37
N LYS A 23 7.30 24.42 2.21
CA LYS A 23 5.91 24.78 2.50
C LYS A 23 4.94 24.03 1.58
N GLU A 24 5.27 23.90 0.30
CA GLU A 24 4.46 23.16 -0.66
C GLU A 24 4.42 21.66 -0.32
N LEU A 25 5.57 21.04 -0.03
CA LEU A 25 5.67 19.64 0.39
C LEU A 25 4.87 19.37 1.67
N SER A 26 5.00 20.23 2.67
CA SER A 26 4.22 20.16 3.91
C SER A 26 2.72 20.26 3.64
N THR A 27 2.31 21.18 2.76
CA THR A 27 0.89 21.34 2.38
C THR A 27 0.35 20.09 1.69
N VAL A 28 1.10 19.55 0.73
CA VAL A 28 0.73 18.34 -0.03
C VAL A 28 0.63 17.12 0.89
N PHE A 29 1.59 16.95 1.80
CA PHE A 29 1.60 15.87 2.78
C PHE A 29 0.42 15.97 3.75
N ASN A 30 0.16 17.15 4.31
CA ASN A 30 -0.99 17.39 5.20
C ASN A 30 -2.34 17.13 4.52
N GLN A 31 -2.46 17.42 3.22
CA GLN A 31 -3.66 17.08 2.45
C GLN A 31 -3.83 15.57 2.30
N ALA A 32 -2.75 14.82 2.03
CA ALA A 32 -2.80 13.36 1.96
C ALA A 32 -3.15 12.73 3.32
N LEU A 33 -2.54 13.22 4.40
CA LEU A 33 -2.90 12.82 5.77
C LEU A 33 -4.37 13.08 6.07
N LYS A 34 -4.88 14.27 5.71
CA LYS A 34 -6.29 14.60 5.88
C LYS A 34 -7.16 13.58 5.14
N ARG A 35 -6.88 13.28 3.86
CA ARG A 35 -7.62 12.25 3.10
C ARG A 35 -7.55 10.87 3.76
N ALA A 36 -6.39 10.47 4.28
CA ALA A 36 -6.18 9.19 4.95
C ALA A 36 -7.00 8.99 6.24
N THR A 37 -7.36 10.08 6.92
CA THR A 37 -8.20 10.04 8.14
C THR A 37 -9.70 10.03 7.85
N LEU A 38 -10.11 10.33 6.62
CA LEU A 38 -11.51 10.35 6.23
C LEU A 38 -12.03 8.94 5.94
N SER A 39 -13.35 8.76 6.08
CA SER A 39 -14.02 7.57 5.56
C SER A 39 -13.87 7.52 4.04
N PRO A 40 -13.50 6.37 3.46
CA PRO A 40 -13.43 6.23 2.01
C PRO A 40 -14.81 6.23 1.33
N GLY A 41 -15.88 6.05 2.12
CA GLY A 41 -17.24 5.92 1.60
C GLY A 41 -17.45 4.59 0.87
N LEU A 42 -18.50 4.55 0.05
CA LEU A 42 -18.74 3.44 -0.87
C LEU A 42 -17.84 3.60 -2.13
N PRO A 43 -17.49 2.49 -2.80
CA PRO A 43 -16.83 2.56 -4.09
C PRO A 43 -17.63 3.40 -5.10
N ASN A 44 -16.94 4.16 -5.97
CA ASN A 44 -17.55 4.92 -7.06
C ASN A 44 -18.58 4.08 -7.84
N SER A 45 -19.78 4.61 -8.10
CA SER A 45 -20.84 3.92 -8.84
C SER A 45 -20.57 3.80 -10.34
N ALA A 46 -19.68 4.62 -10.88
CA ALA A 46 -19.27 4.63 -12.29
C ALA A 46 -17.74 4.44 -12.43
N PRO A 47 -17.21 3.26 -12.08
CA PRO A 47 -15.77 3.02 -12.12
C PRO A 47 -15.28 2.87 -13.57
N SER A 48 -13.96 3.01 -13.78
CA SER A 48 -13.35 2.74 -15.08
C SER A 48 -13.56 1.29 -15.48
N GLN A 49 -13.65 1.03 -16.78
CA GLN A 49 -13.70 -0.34 -17.29
C GLN A 49 -12.29 -0.92 -17.38
N PRO A 50 -11.94 -1.98 -16.62
CA PRO A 50 -10.66 -2.67 -16.77
C PRO A 50 -10.72 -3.74 -17.85
N TYR A 51 -9.56 -4.04 -18.44
CA TYR A 51 -9.39 -5.09 -19.45
C TYR A 51 -9.97 -6.44 -19.03
N TRP A 52 -9.80 -6.78 -17.75
CA TRP A 52 -10.15 -8.09 -17.20
C TRP A 52 -11.65 -8.40 -17.09
N LEU A 53 -12.52 -7.39 -17.20
CA LEU A 53 -13.98 -7.55 -17.11
C LEU A 53 -14.66 -7.66 -18.47
N SER A 54 -13.91 -7.56 -19.57
CA SER A 54 -14.45 -7.57 -20.93
C SER A 54 -15.07 -8.91 -21.37
N ASP A 55 -14.62 -10.03 -20.80
CA ASP A 55 -15.04 -11.37 -21.19
C ASP A 55 -15.21 -12.29 -19.95
N PRO A 56 -16.35 -12.14 -19.21
CA PRO A 56 -16.64 -12.92 -18.01
C PRO A 56 -16.96 -14.38 -18.37
N PRO A 57 -16.39 -15.36 -17.65
CA PRO A 57 -16.58 -16.79 -17.97
C PRO A 57 -17.96 -17.32 -17.52
N TYR A 58 -18.63 -16.58 -16.63
CA TYR A 58 -19.97 -16.88 -16.11
C TYR A 58 -20.79 -15.57 -16.10
N PRO A 59 -21.31 -15.13 -17.27
CA PRO A 59 -22.05 -13.87 -17.38
C PRO A 59 -23.23 -13.76 -16.41
N GLU A 60 -23.87 -14.89 -16.08
CA GLU A 60 -24.97 -15.00 -15.12
C GLU A 60 -24.59 -14.64 -13.68
N LEU A 61 -23.30 -14.72 -13.34
CA LEU A 61 -22.80 -14.40 -12.00
C LEU A 61 -22.41 -12.92 -11.85
N VAL A 62 -22.29 -12.17 -12.94
CA VAL A 62 -21.80 -10.78 -12.93
C VAL A 62 -22.68 -9.88 -12.06
N ASP A 63 -23.99 -9.99 -12.25
CA ASP A 63 -25.03 -9.24 -11.55
C ASP A 63 -25.95 -10.14 -10.71
N ILE A 64 -25.42 -11.28 -10.22
CA ILE A 64 -26.19 -12.23 -9.41
C ILE A 64 -26.74 -11.56 -8.14
N ARG A 65 -28.02 -11.79 -7.89
CA ARG A 65 -28.74 -11.35 -6.69
C ARG A 65 -30.03 -12.13 -6.51
N SER A 66 -30.42 -12.34 -5.26
CA SER A 66 -31.72 -12.93 -4.92
C SER A 66 -32.85 -11.89 -5.10
N PRO A 67 -34.13 -12.28 -5.22
CA PRO A 67 -35.24 -11.32 -5.22
C PRO A 67 -35.36 -10.52 -3.92
N SER A 68 -35.10 -11.17 -2.78
CA SER A 68 -35.12 -10.57 -1.44
C SER A 68 -33.91 -11.02 -0.62
N LEU A 69 -33.50 -10.19 0.33
CA LEU A 69 -32.44 -10.55 1.28
C LEU A 69 -33.01 -11.43 2.40
N PRO A 70 -32.24 -12.40 2.91
CA PRO A 70 -32.62 -13.13 4.11
C PRO A 70 -32.59 -12.20 5.33
N GLN A 71 -33.53 -12.38 6.26
CA GLN A 71 -33.57 -11.60 7.50
C GLN A 71 -32.33 -11.84 8.38
N THR A 72 -31.84 -13.09 8.40
CA THR A 72 -30.66 -13.48 9.19
C THR A 72 -29.66 -14.28 8.36
N ALA A 73 -28.39 -14.15 8.72
CA ALA A 73 -27.27 -14.94 8.19
C ALA A 73 -26.27 -15.31 9.29
N ASP A 74 -25.71 -16.50 9.24
CA ASP A 74 -24.69 -16.91 10.18
C ASP A 74 -23.38 -16.17 9.94
N VAL A 75 -23.03 -15.97 8.67
CA VAL A 75 -21.87 -15.19 8.26
C VAL A 75 -22.27 -14.26 7.13
N VAL A 76 -22.00 -12.97 7.29
CA VAL A 76 -22.03 -12.00 6.19
C VAL A 76 -20.59 -11.68 5.79
N ILE A 77 -20.23 -11.93 4.53
CA ILE A 77 -18.94 -11.56 3.95
C ILE A 77 -19.14 -10.31 3.10
N ILE A 78 -18.42 -9.23 3.39
CA ILE A 78 -18.51 -7.97 2.67
C ILE A 78 -17.29 -7.87 1.74
N GLY A 79 -17.54 -7.95 0.44
CA GLY A 79 -16.54 -8.00 -0.63
C GLY A 79 -16.42 -9.40 -1.23
N SER A 80 -16.73 -9.52 -2.53
CA SER A 80 -16.67 -10.80 -3.26
C SER A 80 -15.32 -11.07 -3.92
N GLY A 81 -14.33 -10.18 -3.78
CA GLY A 81 -12.99 -10.36 -4.37
C GLY A 81 -12.23 -11.58 -3.83
N ILE A 82 -10.99 -11.75 -4.30
CA ILE A 82 -10.14 -12.93 -4.03
C ILE A 82 -10.06 -13.33 -2.54
N ALA A 83 -9.98 -12.35 -1.63
CA ALA A 83 -9.95 -12.60 -0.20
C ALA A 83 -11.28 -13.15 0.33
N GLY A 84 -12.41 -12.56 -0.06
CA GLY A 84 -13.75 -13.01 0.33
C GLY A 84 -14.07 -14.41 -0.21
N ALA A 85 -13.67 -14.68 -1.45
CA ALA A 85 -13.80 -16.00 -2.07
C ALA A 85 -12.99 -17.07 -1.32
N ALA A 86 -11.74 -16.75 -0.94
CA ALA A 86 -10.90 -17.65 -0.17
C ALA A 86 -11.46 -17.92 1.24
N VAL A 87 -12.02 -16.89 1.91
CA VAL A 87 -12.71 -17.07 3.20
C VAL A 87 -13.91 -17.98 3.05
N ALA A 88 -14.82 -17.68 2.11
CA ALA A 88 -16.03 -18.46 1.89
C ALA A 88 -15.70 -19.92 1.57
N ARG A 89 -14.75 -20.15 0.65
CA ARG A 89 -14.29 -21.47 0.27
C ARG A 89 -13.79 -22.28 1.47
N SER A 90 -12.85 -21.69 2.22
CA SER A 90 -12.24 -22.35 3.37
C SER A 90 -13.27 -22.65 4.45
N LEU A 91 -14.11 -21.67 4.80
CA LEU A 91 -15.16 -21.82 5.80
C LEU A 91 -16.17 -22.93 5.42
N LEU A 92 -16.70 -22.91 4.20
CA LEU A 92 -17.75 -23.83 3.78
C LEU A 92 -17.22 -25.27 3.68
N HIS A 93 -16.01 -25.47 3.14
CA HIS A 93 -15.40 -26.80 3.07
C HIS A 93 -15.00 -27.33 4.44
N GLU A 94 -14.50 -26.50 5.36
CA GLU A 94 -14.20 -26.93 6.73
C GLU A 94 -15.47 -27.31 7.51
N ARG A 95 -16.56 -26.56 7.34
CA ARG A 95 -17.89 -26.93 7.88
C ARG A 95 -18.37 -28.26 7.35
N ARG A 96 -18.25 -28.49 6.03
CA ARG A 96 -18.57 -29.78 5.39
C ARG A 96 -17.71 -30.91 5.97
N ARG A 97 -16.39 -30.72 6.05
CA ARG A 97 -15.44 -31.71 6.61
C ARG A 97 -15.80 -32.08 8.05
N ARG A 98 -16.11 -31.09 8.88
CA ARG A 98 -16.47 -31.28 10.29
C ARG A 98 -17.90 -31.77 10.50
N ASN A 99 -18.71 -31.80 9.45
CA ASN A 99 -20.15 -32.03 9.53
C ASN A 99 -20.83 -31.07 10.54
N THR A 100 -20.35 -29.83 10.61
CA THR A 100 -20.88 -28.76 11.48
C THR A 100 -21.40 -27.62 10.64
N GLY A 101 -22.43 -26.91 11.11
CA GLY A 101 -22.94 -25.71 10.45
C GLY A 101 -23.38 -25.92 8.99
N THR A 102 -23.75 -27.13 8.59
CA THR A 102 -24.15 -27.46 7.19
C THR A 102 -25.42 -26.74 6.75
N LYS A 103 -26.26 -26.33 7.71
CA LYS A 103 -27.46 -25.51 7.51
C LYS A 103 -27.23 -24.01 7.72
N GLU A 104 -26.02 -23.61 8.11
CA GLU A 104 -25.72 -22.21 8.38
C GLU A 104 -25.60 -21.42 7.08
N ARG A 105 -26.16 -20.21 7.08
CA ARG A 105 -26.23 -19.34 5.90
C ARG A 105 -25.04 -18.39 5.83
N VAL A 106 -24.33 -18.41 4.72
CA VAL A 106 -23.29 -17.47 4.32
C VAL A 106 -23.85 -16.56 3.23
N VAL A 107 -23.88 -15.26 3.48
CA VAL A 107 -24.30 -14.26 2.49
C VAL A 107 -23.11 -13.38 2.13
N VAL A 108 -22.82 -13.26 0.83
CA VAL A 108 -21.76 -12.40 0.32
C VAL A 108 -22.38 -11.13 -0.25
N LEU A 109 -22.00 -9.96 0.26
CA LEU A 109 -22.45 -8.67 -0.24
C LEU A 109 -21.32 -8.02 -1.04
N ASP A 110 -21.62 -7.56 -2.25
CA ASP A 110 -20.70 -6.72 -3.03
C ASP A 110 -21.38 -5.42 -3.44
N ALA A 111 -20.65 -4.30 -3.28
CA ALA A 111 -21.16 -2.99 -3.64
C ALA A 111 -21.35 -2.80 -5.14
N ARG A 112 -20.62 -3.57 -5.96
CA ARG A 112 -20.65 -3.53 -7.43
C ARG A 112 -20.93 -4.93 -7.99
N GLN A 113 -20.64 -5.12 -9.28
CA GLN A 113 -20.58 -6.42 -9.93
C GLN A 113 -19.57 -7.34 -9.26
N LEU A 114 -19.81 -8.66 -9.39
CA LEU A 114 -18.99 -9.71 -8.81
C LEU A 114 -17.49 -9.43 -9.01
N SER A 115 -16.72 -9.39 -7.93
CA SER A 115 -15.25 -9.29 -7.91
C SER A 115 -14.64 -8.14 -8.75
N SER A 116 -15.43 -7.10 -9.07
CA SER A 116 -15.04 -6.01 -9.99
C SER A 116 -14.07 -4.96 -9.40
N GLY A 117 -13.75 -5.06 -8.10
CA GLY A 117 -12.81 -4.20 -7.40
C GLY A 117 -11.34 -4.52 -7.71
N ALA A 118 -10.47 -4.41 -6.71
CA ALA A 118 -9.01 -4.59 -6.87
C ALA A 118 -8.60 -5.92 -7.55
N THR A 119 -9.38 -7.00 -7.33
CA THR A 119 -9.16 -8.32 -7.96
C THR A 119 -9.21 -8.26 -9.49
N ALA A 120 -10.06 -7.42 -10.08
CA ALA A 120 -10.20 -7.29 -11.53
C ALA A 120 -9.46 -6.08 -12.11
N ARG A 121 -8.57 -5.44 -11.34
CA ARG A 121 -7.91 -4.17 -11.70
C ARG A 121 -6.39 -4.19 -11.59
N ASN A 122 -5.78 -5.35 -11.31
CA ASN A 122 -4.32 -5.52 -11.20
C ASN A 122 -3.67 -5.92 -12.55
N GLY A 123 -2.37 -6.23 -12.56
CA GLY A 123 -1.63 -6.66 -13.76
C GLY A 123 -1.61 -8.16 -14.04
N GLY A 124 -2.30 -8.99 -13.26
CA GLY A 124 -2.39 -10.44 -13.50
C GLY A 124 -1.13 -11.24 -13.15
N HIS A 125 -0.18 -10.70 -12.39
CA HIS A 125 0.98 -11.44 -11.91
C HIS A 125 0.72 -12.10 -10.55
N ILE A 126 1.30 -13.26 -10.32
CA ILE A 126 1.51 -13.89 -9.01
C ILE A 126 3.01 -13.80 -8.75
N LYS A 127 3.49 -12.59 -8.46
CA LYS A 127 4.91 -12.28 -8.39
C LYS A 127 5.32 -11.91 -6.97
N PRO A 128 6.09 -12.77 -6.28
CA PRO A 128 6.74 -12.41 -5.04
C PRO A 128 8.15 -11.89 -5.34
N ALA A 129 8.40 -10.58 -5.20
CA ALA A 129 9.74 -9.99 -5.39
C ALA A 129 10.63 -10.25 -4.16
N LEU A 130 10.99 -11.52 -3.94
CA LEU A 130 11.47 -12.00 -2.64
C LEU A 130 12.78 -11.38 -2.16
N TYR A 131 13.69 -11.00 -3.05
CA TYR A 131 14.92 -10.31 -2.66
C TYR A 131 14.62 -8.93 -2.06
N GLU A 132 13.68 -8.19 -2.64
CA GLU A 132 13.21 -6.90 -2.13
C GLU A 132 12.45 -7.10 -0.83
N SER A 133 11.46 -8.00 -0.83
CA SER A 133 10.55 -8.19 0.30
C SER A 133 11.30 -8.70 1.52
N PHE A 134 12.25 -9.63 1.35
CA PHE A 134 13.10 -10.10 2.44
C PHE A 134 14.00 -8.98 2.97
N SER A 135 14.65 -8.19 2.11
CA SER A 135 15.49 -7.05 2.53
C SER A 135 14.66 -6.02 3.30
N ARG A 136 13.46 -5.67 2.82
CA ARG A 136 12.55 -4.72 3.46
C ARG A 136 12.06 -5.23 4.81
N LEU A 137 11.55 -6.46 4.87
CA LEU A 137 11.04 -7.06 6.10
C LEU A 137 12.14 -7.27 7.14
N SER A 138 13.37 -7.59 6.73
CA SER A 138 14.51 -7.76 7.64
C SER A 138 14.95 -6.48 8.35
N LYS A 139 14.50 -5.29 7.89
CA LYS A 139 14.70 -4.02 8.60
C LYS A 139 13.72 -3.85 9.77
N LEU A 140 12.57 -4.52 9.71
CA LEU A 140 11.47 -4.38 10.67
C LEU A 140 11.36 -5.58 11.61
N LEU A 141 11.82 -6.76 11.16
CA LEU A 141 11.63 -8.03 11.84
C LEU A 141 12.95 -8.82 11.90
N PRO A 142 13.11 -9.73 12.87
CA PRO A 142 14.17 -10.72 12.84
C PRO A 142 14.20 -11.48 11.51
N LYS A 143 15.39 -11.72 10.95
CA LYS A 143 15.56 -12.31 9.61
C LYS A 143 14.85 -13.66 9.42
N ASN A 144 14.79 -14.50 10.45
CA ASN A 144 14.05 -15.76 10.40
C ASN A 144 12.53 -15.55 10.20
N ARG A 145 11.97 -14.48 10.77
CA ARG A 145 10.57 -14.09 10.59
C ARG A 145 10.34 -13.43 9.23
N ALA A 146 11.27 -12.60 8.78
CA ALA A 146 11.26 -12.06 7.42
C ALA A 146 11.29 -13.19 6.36
N ALA A 147 12.13 -14.21 6.55
CA ALA A 147 12.19 -15.40 5.69
C ALA A 147 10.87 -16.19 5.70
N ALA A 148 10.22 -16.33 6.87
CA ALA A 148 8.92 -17.01 6.97
C ALA A 148 7.81 -16.27 6.18
N LEU A 149 7.80 -14.93 6.22
CA LEU A 149 6.87 -14.10 5.44
C LEU A 149 7.17 -14.18 3.94
N ALA A 150 8.44 -14.10 3.55
CA ALA A 150 8.87 -14.29 2.16
C ALA A 150 8.46 -15.67 1.63
N GLN A 151 8.64 -16.73 2.42
CA GLN A 151 8.20 -18.07 2.07
C GLN A 151 6.67 -18.17 1.95
N PHE A 152 5.92 -17.47 2.81
CA PHE A 152 4.47 -17.40 2.71
C PHE A 152 4.01 -16.73 1.40
N GLN A 153 4.65 -15.65 0.98
CA GLN A 153 4.41 -15.02 -0.33
C GLN A 153 4.72 -16.01 -1.47
N TYR A 154 5.88 -16.67 -1.41
CA TYR A 154 6.30 -17.62 -2.44
C TYR A 154 5.32 -18.78 -2.66
N ARG A 155 4.75 -19.32 -1.57
CA ARG A 155 3.75 -20.42 -1.64
C ARG A 155 2.52 -20.09 -2.48
N HIS A 156 2.16 -18.81 -2.65
CA HIS A 156 0.99 -18.43 -3.45
C HIS A 156 1.14 -18.81 -4.91
N VAL A 157 2.36 -18.79 -5.46
CA VAL A 157 2.64 -19.14 -6.85
C VAL A 157 2.15 -20.56 -7.13
N GLU A 158 2.67 -21.53 -6.38
CA GLU A 158 2.31 -22.93 -6.57
C GLU A 158 0.89 -23.22 -6.12
N CYS A 159 0.44 -22.61 -5.01
CA CYS A 159 -0.89 -22.83 -4.46
C CYS A 159 -2.01 -22.46 -5.44
N LEU A 160 -1.93 -21.28 -6.07
CA LEU A 160 -2.97 -20.80 -6.98
C LEU A 160 -2.97 -21.58 -8.31
N ILE A 161 -1.79 -21.89 -8.84
CA ILE A 161 -1.65 -22.67 -10.08
C ILE A 161 -2.16 -24.10 -9.87
N ALA A 162 -1.73 -24.76 -8.79
CA ALA A 162 -2.16 -26.12 -8.47
C ALA A 162 -3.66 -26.20 -8.20
N LEU A 163 -4.24 -25.18 -7.56
CA LEU A 163 -5.70 -25.09 -7.39
C LEU A 163 -6.41 -25.06 -8.75
N CYS A 164 -6.00 -24.17 -9.66
CA CYS A 164 -6.61 -24.07 -10.98
C CYS A 164 -6.50 -25.39 -11.75
N GLN A 165 -5.34 -26.06 -11.69
CA GLN A 165 -5.14 -27.37 -12.32
C GLN A 165 -6.06 -28.45 -11.73
N SER A 166 -6.13 -28.53 -10.39
CA SER A 166 -6.92 -29.56 -9.71
C SER A 166 -8.43 -29.43 -9.92
N GLU A 167 -8.92 -28.21 -10.15
CA GLU A 167 -10.35 -27.93 -10.34
C GLU A 167 -10.72 -27.66 -11.80
N GLY A 168 -9.77 -27.79 -12.75
CA GLY A 168 -10.02 -27.57 -14.17
C GLY A 168 -10.39 -26.11 -14.51
N ILE A 169 -9.81 -25.13 -13.81
CA ILE A 169 -10.07 -23.70 -14.02
C ILE A 169 -9.16 -23.16 -15.13
N GLU A 170 -9.31 -23.68 -16.34
CA GLU A 170 -8.50 -23.29 -17.49
C GLU A 170 -8.72 -21.82 -17.89
N CYS A 171 -9.93 -21.31 -17.69
CA CYS A 171 -10.26 -19.92 -18.00
C CYS A 171 -9.45 -18.90 -17.19
N ALA A 172 -8.84 -19.29 -16.07
CA ALA A 172 -7.97 -18.43 -15.28
C ALA A 172 -6.59 -18.17 -15.93
N GLU A 173 -6.19 -18.93 -16.95
CA GLU A 173 -4.86 -18.80 -17.59
C GLU A 173 -3.70 -18.88 -16.56
N ALA A 174 -3.91 -19.60 -15.46
CA ALA A 174 -2.97 -19.72 -14.37
C ALA A 174 -1.75 -20.55 -14.78
N ARG A 175 -0.55 -19.96 -14.72
CA ARG A 175 0.68 -20.61 -15.19
C ARG A 175 1.93 -20.10 -14.47
N LYS A 176 2.98 -20.92 -14.46
CA LYS A 176 4.32 -20.50 -14.05
C LYS A 176 4.95 -19.69 -15.20
N VAL A 177 5.60 -18.59 -14.85
CA VAL A 177 6.32 -17.71 -15.78
C VAL A 177 7.70 -17.39 -15.21
N GLU A 178 8.62 -16.99 -16.08
CA GLU A 178 9.85 -16.32 -15.63
C GLU A 178 9.53 -14.83 -15.48
N THR A 179 9.83 -14.26 -14.32
CA THR A 179 9.84 -12.80 -14.19
C THR A 179 11.25 -12.26 -14.36
N VAL A 180 11.34 -11.09 -14.98
CA VAL A 180 12.61 -10.39 -15.22
C VAL A 180 12.51 -8.95 -14.70
N ASP A 181 13.40 -8.59 -13.78
CA ASP A 181 13.48 -7.25 -13.20
C ASP A 181 14.64 -6.52 -13.86
N PHE A 182 14.33 -5.55 -14.73
CA PHE A 182 15.30 -4.71 -15.39
C PHE A 182 15.65 -3.51 -14.53
N PHE A 183 16.94 -3.17 -14.42
CA PHE A 183 17.41 -2.03 -13.65
C PHE A 183 17.93 -0.94 -14.57
N LEU A 184 17.49 0.31 -14.33
CA LEU A 184 17.92 1.47 -15.13
C LEU A 184 19.15 2.19 -14.56
N ASP A 185 19.57 1.85 -13.34
CA ASP A 185 20.73 2.45 -12.68
C ASP A 185 21.60 1.42 -11.93
N GLY A 186 22.91 1.67 -11.95
CA GLY A 186 23.91 0.76 -11.37
C GLY A 186 23.79 0.56 -9.85
N PRO A 187 23.53 1.63 -9.06
CA PRO A 187 23.27 1.48 -7.61
C PRO A 187 22.10 0.56 -7.29
N ALA A 188 20.94 0.72 -7.93
CA ALA A 188 19.78 -0.14 -7.72
C ALA A 188 20.07 -1.59 -8.10
N PHE A 189 20.74 -1.81 -9.24
CA PHE A 189 21.14 -3.16 -9.66
C PHE A 189 22.09 -3.82 -8.65
N SER A 190 23.14 -3.11 -8.25
CA SER A 190 24.14 -3.64 -7.30
C SER A 190 23.50 -3.98 -5.95
N LYS A 191 22.58 -3.13 -5.48
CA LYS A 191 21.80 -3.40 -4.27
C LYS A 191 20.94 -4.66 -4.43
N ALA A 192 20.23 -4.81 -5.54
CA ALA A 192 19.37 -5.96 -5.77
C ALA A 192 20.16 -7.28 -5.84
N VAL A 193 21.36 -7.27 -6.44
CA VAL A 193 22.28 -8.41 -6.43
C VAL A 193 22.71 -8.77 -5.00
N ALA A 194 23.05 -7.77 -4.18
CA ALA A 194 23.40 -8.00 -2.77
C ALA A 194 22.22 -8.56 -1.96
N ASP A 195 21.01 -8.01 -2.16
CA ASP A 195 19.79 -8.49 -1.51
C ASP A 195 19.46 -9.93 -1.92
N ALA A 196 19.65 -10.28 -3.20
CA ALA A 196 19.46 -11.65 -3.71
C ALA A 196 20.47 -12.63 -3.09
N GLY A 197 21.74 -12.22 -2.97
CA GLY A 197 22.77 -13.03 -2.29
C GLY A 197 22.52 -13.21 -0.80
N GLU A 198 21.88 -12.24 -0.13
CA GLU A 198 21.46 -12.40 1.25
C GLU A 198 20.23 -13.32 1.37
N LEU A 199 19.25 -13.18 0.48
CA LEU A 199 18.08 -14.07 0.43
C LEU A 199 18.48 -15.53 0.31
N GLU A 200 19.44 -15.86 -0.56
CA GLU A 200 19.88 -17.24 -0.80
C GLU A 200 20.41 -17.93 0.47
N LYS A 201 20.95 -17.18 1.44
CA LYS A 201 21.41 -17.74 2.73
C LYS A 201 20.26 -18.20 3.61
N TRP A 202 19.08 -17.60 3.45
CA TRP A 202 17.90 -17.86 4.28
C TRP A 202 16.89 -18.77 3.58
N LEU A 203 16.82 -18.70 2.25
CA LEU A 203 15.91 -19.44 1.40
C LEU A 203 16.67 -20.00 0.17
N PRO A 204 17.56 -20.99 0.35
CA PRO A 204 18.43 -21.49 -0.72
C PRO A 204 17.68 -22.20 -1.86
N GLU A 205 16.43 -22.59 -1.64
CA GLU A 205 15.54 -23.15 -2.65
C GLU A 205 15.06 -22.12 -3.68
N ILE A 206 15.13 -20.83 -3.36
CA ILE A 206 14.75 -19.75 -4.27
C ILE A 206 15.98 -19.34 -5.09
N LYS A 207 15.91 -19.60 -6.39
CA LYS A 207 16.98 -19.27 -7.34
C LYS A 207 16.68 -17.99 -8.08
N ILE A 208 17.62 -17.05 -8.00
CA ILE A 208 17.62 -15.78 -8.72
C ILE A 208 18.86 -15.76 -9.61
N VAL A 209 18.65 -15.54 -10.91
CA VAL A 209 19.72 -15.43 -11.91
C VAL A 209 20.06 -13.97 -12.12
N VAL A 210 21.36 -13.65 -12.07
CA VAL A 210 21.88 -12.30 -12.31
C VAL A 210 22.35 -12.18 -13.75
N TRP A 211 21.91 -11.12 -14.43
CA TRP A 211 22.29 -10.78 -15.79
C TRP A 211 22.95 -9.40 -15.80
N ASN A 212 24.16 -9.30 -16.37
CA ASN A 212 24.77 -7.99 -16.60
C ASN A 212 24.08 -7.25 -17.76
N GLY A 213 24.42 -5.97 -17.95
CA GLY A 213 23.84 -5.15 -19.02
C GLY A 213 23.95 -5.79 -20.40
N ASP A 214 25.15 -6.21 -20.80
CA ASP A 214 25.39 -6.83 -22.12
C ASP A 214 24.52 -8.08 -22.32
N GLN A 215 24.41 -8.94 -21.30
CA GLN A 215 23.58 -10.15 -21.35
C GLN A 215 22.08 -9.84 -21.42
N ALA A 216 21.61 -8.81 -20.72
CA ALA A 216 20.22 -8.38 -20.79
C ALA A 216 19.88 -7.75 -22.16
N GLN A 217 20.85 -7.05 -22.74
CA GLN A 217 20.75 -6.34 -24.01
C GLN A 217 20.93 -7.24 -25.23
N GLU A 218 21.56 -8.41 -25.08
CA GLU A 218 21.86 -9.33 -26.18
C GLU A 218 20.57 -9.80 -26.88
N GLY A 219 20.21 -9.07 -27.95
CA GLY A 219 19.32 -9.54 -29.01
C GLY A 219 20.14 -10.44 -29.91
N THR A 220 19.78 -11.71 -30.02
CA THR A 220 20.67 -12.72 -30.58
C THR A 220 21.09 -12.43 -32.02
N SER A 221 22.38 -12.65 -32.28
CA SER A 221 22.94 -12.86 -33.62
C SER A 221 22.09 -13.86 -34.40
N LYS A 222 21.97 -13.67 -35.72
CA LYS A 222 21.20 -14.49 -36.71
C LYS A 222 21.40 -16.02 -36.62
N LEU A 223 22.33 -16.52 -35.81
CA LEU A 223 22.62 -17.96 -35.64
C LEU A 223 21.99 -18.62 -34.39
N MET A 224 21.50 -17.86 -33.42
CA MET A 224 20.92 -18.40 -32.18
C MET A 224 19.43 -18.03 -32.15
N LYS A 225 18.55 -19.04 -32.15
CA LYS A 225 17.08 -18.87 -32.21
C LYS A 225 16.45 -18.32 -30.92
N ASP A 226 17.23 -18.11 -29.87
CA ASP A 226 16.72 -17.71 -28.55
C ASP A 226 17.04 -16.23 -28.31
N GLN A 227 16.10 -15.36 -28.67
CA GLN A 227 16.08 -13.96 -28.22
C GLN A 227 15.80 -13.98 -26.72
N ARG A 228 16.75 -13.57 -25.86
CA ARG A 228 16.53 -13.69 -24.40
C ARG A 228 15.60 -12.59 -23.88
N PHE A 229 16.05 -11.32 -23.89
CA PHE A 229 15.18 -10.19 -23.49
C PHE A 229 15.16 -9.06 -24.52
N GLY A 230 16.30 -8.63 -25.07
CA GLY A 230 16.30 -7.64 -26.17
C GLY A 230 15.88 -6.23 -25.77
N VAL A 231 16.21 -5.82 -24.54
CA VAL A 231 16.13 -4.43 -24.07
C VAL A 231 17.34 -3.63 -24.56
N ASN A 232 17.27 -2.30 -24.50
CA ASN A 232 18.35 -1.43 -24.93
C ASN A 232 19.34 -1.06 -23.81
N ASN A 233 20.33 -0.26 -24.17
CA ASN A 233 21.43 0.14 -23.29
C ASN A 233 21.04 1.01 -22.08
N SER A 234 19.78 1.43 -21.97
CA SER A 234 19.28 2.06 -20.74
C SER A 234 19.14 1.07 -19.58
N VAL A 235 19.07 -0.24 -19.87
CA VAL A 235 19.05 -1.30 -18.87
C VAL A 235 20.49 -1.72 -18.56
N VAL A 236 20.92 -1.52 -17.31
CA VAL A 236 22.29 -1.77 -16.86
C VAL A 236 22.51 -3.17 -16.28
N GLY A 237 21.42 -3.91 -16.04
CA GLY A 237 21.43 -5.27 -15.52
C GLY A 237 20.00 -5.78 -15.29
N ALA A 238 19.87 -7.08 -15.04
CA ALA A 238 18.59 -7.71 -14.75
C ALA A 238 18.71 -8.84 -13.71
N LEU A 239 17.61 -9.12 -13.02
CA LEU A 239 17.44 -10.34 -12.22
C LEU A 239 16.27 -11.16 -12.79
N SER A 240 16.43 -12.47 -12.97
CA SER A 240 15.30 -13.34 -13.33
C SER A 240 15.06 -14.49 -12.34
N TYR A 241 13.79 -14.84 -12.14
CA TYR A 241 13.35 -15.85 -11.18
C TYR A 241 11.93 -16.35 -11.49
N GLN A 242 11.49 -17.39 -10.79
CA GLN A 242 10.17 -18.00 -11.00
C GLN A 242 9.05 -17.14 -10.38
N ALA A 243 8.00 -16.89 -11.16
CA ALA A 243 6.75 -16.27 -10.72
C ALA A 243 5.54 -17.03 -11.33
N GLY A 244 4.35 -16.48 -11.15
CA GLY A 244 3.14 -16.93 -11.84
C GLY A 244 2.40 -15.80 -12.54
N ALA A 245 1.46 -16.17 -13.40
CA ALA A 245 0.51 -15.26 -14.03
C ALA A 245 -0.89 -15.88 -13.96
N ILE A 246 -1.93 -15.03 -13.84
CA ILE A 246 -3.33 -15.45 -13.74
C ILE A 246 -4.29 -14.32 -14.14
N TRP A 247 -5.35 -14.67 -14.84
CA TRP A 247 -6.53 -13.83 -14.99
C TRP A 247 -7.34 -13.88 -13.69
N ALA A 248 -6.99 -13.02 -12.74
CA ALA A 248 -7.52 -13.03 -11.38
C ALA A 248 -9.06 -12.97 -11.31
N TYR A 249 -9.71 -12.19 -12.19
CA TYR A 249 -11.18 -12.13 -12.25
C TYR A 249 -11.81 -13.49 -12.63
N ARG A 250 -11.33 -14.13 -13.70
CA ARG A 250 -11.84 -15.43 -14.16
C ARG A 250 -11.63 -16.52 -13.12
N PHE A 251 -10.46 -16.53 -12.49
CA PHE A 251 -10.16 -17.40 -11.35
C PHE A 251 -11.21 -17.26 -10.25
N VAL A 252 -11.43 -16.05 -9.74
CA VAL A 252 -12.37 -15.83 -8.63
C VAL A 252 -13.81 -16.11 -9.04
N ALA A 253 -14.22 -15.76 -10.25
CA ALA A 253 -15.54 -16.09 -10.78
C ALA A 253 -15.77 -17.61 -10.85
N ALA A 254 -14.76 -18.38 -11.25
CA ALA A 254 -14.83 -19.84 -11.26
C ALA A 254 -14.93 -20.43 -9.85
N ILE A 255 -14.20 -19.89 -8.87
CA ILE A 255 -14.34 -20.28 -7.47
C ILE A 255 -15.77 -20.03 -6.98
N TRP A 256 -16.35 -18.86 -7.24
CA TRP A 256 -17.74 -18.59 -6.84
C TRP A 256 -18.74 -19.51 -7.51
N ASN A 257 -18.58 -19.77 -8.82
CA ASN A 257 -19.41 -20.72 -9.55
C ASN A 257 -19.36 -22.13 -8.92
N GLY A 258 -18.16 -22.60 -8.59
CA GLY A 258 -17.97 -23.89 -7.91
C GLY A 258 -18.64 -23.91 -6.53
N LEU A 259 -18.44 -22.87 -5.71
CA LEU A 259 -19.03 -22.79 -4.38
C LEU A 259 -20.57 -22.72 -4.40
N LEU A 260 -21.17 -22.01 -5.35
CA LEU A 260 -22.62 -21.94 -5.48
C LEU A 260 -23.23 -23.30 -5.87
N LYS A 261 -22.54 -24.09 -6.71
CA LYS A 261 -22.94 -25.46 -7.06
C LYS A 261 -22.80 -26.42 -5.88
N ASP A 262 -21.73 -26.26 -5.11
CA ASP A 262 -21.40 -27.10 -3.96
C ASP A 262 -22.29 -26.82 -2.74
N PHE A 263 -22.72 -25.56 -2.56
CA PHE A 263 -23.43 -25.10 -1.37
C PHE A 263 -24.72 -24.30 -1.70
N PRO A 264 -25.64 -24.83 -2.54
CA PRO A 264 -26.76 -24.06 -3.09
C PRO A 264 -27.80 -23.62 -2.04
N HIS A 265 -27.82 -24.26 -0.88
CA HIS A 265 -28.75 -23.93 0.22
C HIS A 265 -28.12 -23.10 1.33
N SER A 266 -26.79 -22.97 1.32
CA SER A 266 -26.02 -22.37 2.41
C SER A 266 -25.26 -21.12 1.97
N LEU A 267 -25.10 -20.87 0.67
CA LEU A 267 -24.39 -19.72 0.12
C LEU A 267 -25.30 -18.90 -0.81
N SER A 268 -25.30 -17.58 -0.64
CA SER A 268 -25.82 -16.64 -1.64
C SER A 268 -24.85 -15.47 -1.85
N ILE A 269 -24.89 -14.90 -3.06
CA ILE A 269 -24.10 -13.72 -3.43
C ILE A 269 -25.08 -12.63 -3.88
N GLU A 270 -24.91 -11.44 -3.34
CA GLU A 270 -25.74 -10.27 -3.59
C GLU A 270 -24.84 -9.15 -4.13
N THR A 271 -24.67 -9.12 -5.45
CA THR A 271 -23.98 -8.03 -6.14
C THR A 271 -24.84 -6.77 -6.16
N ASN A 272 -24.22 -5.62 -6.45
CA ASN A 272 -24.88 -4.31 -6.47
C ASN A 272 -25.70 -4.04 -5.18
N THR A 273 -25.22 -4.56 -4.05
CA THR A 273 -25.86 -4.52 -2.73
C THR A 273 -24.82 -4.04 -1.72
N PRO A 274 -24.48 -2.73 -1.72
CA PRO A 274 -23.50 -2.19 -0.79
C PRO A 274 -23.96 -2.39 0.66
N ALA A 275 -23.04 -2.85 1.51
CA ALA A 275 -23.19 -2.72 2.96
C ALA A 275 -22.88 -1.26 3.33
N GLU A 276 -23.91 -0.50 3.68
CA GLU A 276 -23.84 0.94 3.92
C GLU A 276 -23.42 1.27 5.35
N SER A 277 -23.86 0.45 6.31
CA SER A 277 -23.47 0.57 7.71
C SER A 277 -23.63 -0.75 8.45
N ILE A 278 -23.04 -0.82 9.65
CA ILE A 278 -23.22 -1.92 10.58
C ILE A 278 -23.51 -1.33 11.96
N SER A 279 -24.60 -1.77 12.58
CA SER A 279 -24.98 -1.40 13.94
C SER A 279 -25.31 -2.63 14.79
N VAL A 280 -25.52 -2.43 16.09
CA VAL A 280 -25.86 -3.48 17.06
C VAL A 280 -27.14 -3.14 17.84
N PRO A 281 -28.28 -2.96 17.15
CA PRO A 281 -29.52 -2.45 17.77
C PRO A 281 -30.09 -3.42 18.82
N GLU A 282 -30.81 -2.90 19.83
CA GLU A 282 -31.35 -3.70 20.93
C GLU A 282 -32.36 -4.76 20.46
N GLU A 283 -33.15 -4.44 19.44
CA GLU A 283 -34.16 -5.28 18.81
C GLU A 283 -33.60 -6.37 17.88
N ALA A 284 -32.27 -6.46 17.74
CA ALA A 284 -31.66 -7.48 16.90
C ALA A 284 -31.99 -8.90 17.40
N PRO A 285 -32.28 -9.86 16.50
CA PRO A 285 -32.62 -11.23 16.86
C PRO A 285 -31.56 -11.90 17.74
N ALA A 286 -32.00 -12.79 18.63
CA ALA A 286 -31.11 -13.56 19.50
C ALA A 286 -30.08 -14.34 18.66
N GLY A 287 -28.79 -14.19 18.99
CA GLY A 287 -27.68 -14.83 18.28
C GLY A 287 -27.20 -14.12 17.01
N PHE A 288 -27.88 -13.06 16.55
CA PHE A 288 -27.55 -12.31 15.33
C PHE A 288 -27.42 -10.81 15.63
N PRO A 289 -26.39 -10.38 16.38
CA PRO A 289 -26.36 -9.04 16.93
C PRO A 289 -26.05 -7.93 15.92
N TYR A 290 -25.42 -8.26 14.79
CA TYR A 290 -24.95 -7.26 13.82
C TYR A 290 -26.03 -6.99 12.78
N ALA A 291 -26.63 -5.81 12.80
CA ALA A 291 -27.48 -5.35 11.71
C ALA A 291 -26.58 -4.79 10.60
N VAL A 292 -26.55 -5.45 9.44
CA VAL A 292 -25.85 -4.97 8.22
C VAL A 292 -26.90 -4.31 7.33
N GLN A 293 -26.84 -2.99 7.22
CA GLN A 293 -27.81 -2.21 6.45
C GLN A 293 -27.41 -2.11 4.97
N THR A 294 -28.40 -2.24 4.10
CA THR A 294 -28.29 -2.06 2.65
C THR A 294 -29.55 -1.36 2.14
N ALA A 295 -29.50 -0.74 0.97
CA ALA A 295 -30.70 -0.21 0.29
C ALA A 295 -31.80 -1.26 0.02
N ARG A 296 -31.46 -2.56 0.04
CA ARG A 296 -32.39 -3.68 -0.20
C ARG A 296 -32.98 -4.28 1.07
N GLY A 297 -32.61 -3.74 2.23
CA GLY A 297 -33.02 -4.22 3.56
C GLY A 297 -31.83 -4.55 4.46
N THR A 298 -32.15 -4.97 5.68
CA THR A 298 -31.17 -5.28 6.73
C THR A 298 -31.01 -6.77 6.89
N ILE A 299 -29.76 -7.25 6.95
CA ILE A 299 -29.43 -8.62 7.33
C ILE A 299 -28.89 -8.60 8.76
N PHE A 300 -29.48 -9.38 9.65
CA PHE A 300 -28.92 -9.59 10.98
C PHE A 300 -27.94 -10.76 10.96
N ALA A 301 -26.69 -10.49 11.31
CA ALA A 301 -25.59 -11.43 11.19
C ALA A 301 -25.09 -11.89 12.57
N ARG A 302 -24.69 -13.17 12.66
CA ARG A 302 -23.93 -13.69 13.81
C ARG A 302 -22.46 -13.30 13.69
N GLN A 303 -21.89 -13.40 12.50
CA GLN A 303 -20.53 -12.97 12.20
C GLN A 303 -20.47 -12.09 10.96
N VAL A 304 -19.57 -11.11 10.95
CA VAL A 304 -19.29 -10.25 9.79
C VAL A 304 -17.82 -10.34 9.39
N VAL A 305 -17.54 -10.58 8.11
CA VAL A 305 -16.20 -10.61 7.54
C VAL A 305 -16.02 -9.40 6.64
N HIS A 306 -15.02 -8.57 6.94
CA HIS A 306 -14.62 -7.41 6.16
C HIS A 306 -13.51 -7.80 5.18
N ALA A 307 -13.87 -8.01 3.91
CA ALA A 307 -12.96 -8.35 2.82
C ALA A 307 -12.92 -7.24 1.73
N THR A 308 -13.09 -5.99 2.14
CA THR A 308 -13.24 -4.81 1.26
C THR A 308 -11.91 -4.09 0.95
N ASN A 309 -10.77 -4.69 1.31
CA ASN A 309 -9.42 -4.16 1.06
C ASN A 309 -9.27 -2.68 1.45
N GLY A 310 -8.97 -1.77 0.50
CA GLY A 310 -8.78 -0.34 0.76
C GLY A 310 -10.01 0.38 1.32
N PHE A 311 -11.21 -0.19 1.16
CA PHE A 311 -12.47 0.40 1.67
C PHE A 311 -12.83 -0.05 3.09
N ALA A 312 -12.01 -0.89 3.74
CA ALA A 312 -12.31 -1.46 5.05
C ALA A 312 -12.59 -0.41 6.15
N SER A 313 -11.91 0.73 6.11
CA SER A 313 -12.07 1.83 7.08
C SER A 313 -13.42 2.56 6.97
N HIS A 314 -14.24 2.28 5.95
CA HIS A 314 -15.63 2.74 5.88
C HIS A 314 -16.48 2.14 7.00
N LEU A 315 -16.46 0.82 7.12
CA LEU A 315 -17.28 0.04 8.07
C LEU A 315 -16.55 -0.22 9.40
N ILE A 316 -15.23 0.04 9.44
CA ILE A 316 -14.39 -0.09 10.64
C ILE A 316 -13.70 1.26 10.91
N PRO A 317 -14.37 2.21 11.58
CA PRO A 317 -13.83 3.56 11.79
C PRO A 317 -12.46 3.60 12.48
N GLY A 318 -12.15 2.62 13.33
CA GLY A 318 -10.84 2.53 13.99
C GLY A 318 -9.67 2.17 13.08
N LEU A 319 -9.93 1.83 11.80
CA LEU A 319 -8.91 1.61 10.77
C LEU A 319 -8.65 2.83 9.87
N ARG A 320 -9.32 3.97 10.11
CA ARG A 320 -8.92 5.24 9.50
C ARG A 320 -7.45 5.51 9.85
N SER A 321 -6.69 6.02 8.89
CA SER A 321 -5.21 6.13 8.90
C SER A 321 -4.41 4.81 8.93
N LYS A 322 -5.05 3.64 8.99
CA LYS A 322 -4.34 2.34 9.12
C LYS A 322 -4.48 1.44 7.90
N ILE A 323 -5.63 1.52 7.26
CA ILE A 323 -5.82 1.03 5.90
C ILE A 323 -6.25 2.23 5.07
N VAL A 324 -5.38 2.65 4.16
CA VAL A 324 -5.58 3.82 3.32
C VAL A 324 -5.56 3.42 1.86
N GLY A 325 -6.58 3.84 1.12
CA GLY A 325 -6.66 3.64 -0.31
C GLY A 325 -5.56 4.37 -1.05
N ALA A 326 -5.02 3.74 -2.09
CA ALA A 326 -4.14 4.41 -3.04
C ALA A 326 -4.57 4.06 -4.46
N ARG A 327 -4.68 5.05 -5.32
CA ARG A 327 -5.11 4.84 -6.70
C ARG A 327 -3.94 4.42 -7.58
N GLY A 328 -3.99 3.19 -8.07
CA GLY A 328 -3.08 2.65 -9.08
C GLY A 328 -3.63 2.83 -10.49
N HIS A 329 -2.72 2.82 -11.48
CA HIS A 329 -3.04 2.97 -12.89
C HIS A 329 -2.48 1.79 -13.66
N MET A 330 -3.21 1.43 -14.72
CA MET A 330 -2.90 0.28 -15.56
C MET A 330 -3.20 0.60 -17.02
N SER A 331 -2.51 -0.12 -17.90
CA SER A 331 -2.79 -0.18 -19.33
C SER A 331 -2.79 -1.62 -19.83
N ALA A 332 -3.57 -1.87 -20.88
CA ALA A 332 -3.47 -3.07 -21.69
C ALA A 332 -3.04 -2.65 -23.08
N GLN A 333 -1.97 -3.25 -23.59
CA GLN A 333 -1.35 -2.83 -24.83
C GLN A 333 -0.97 -4.05 -25.66
N GLN A 334 -1.22 -3.98 -26.97
CA GLN A 334 -0.58 -4.88 -27.91
C GLN A 334 0.85 -4.38 -28.14
N PRO A 335 1.88 -5.22 -27.91
CA PRO A 335 3.26 -4.81 -28.12
C PRO A 335 3.56 -4.59 -29.61
N GLY A 336 4.63 -3.85 -29.90
CA GLY A 336 5.04 -3.59 -31.27
C GLY A 336 5.56 -4.85 -32.01
N ARG A 337 5.60 -4.77 -33.35
CA ARG A 337 5.89 -5.91 -34.23
C ARG A 337 7.27 -6.53 -34.05
N GLN A 338 8.22 -5.85 -33.42
CA GLN A 338 9.56 -6.41 -33.18
C GLN A 338 9.74 -6.95 -31.74
N PHE A 339 8.76 -6.69 -30.85
CA PHE A 339 8.85 -7.09 -29.44
C PHE A 339 9.18 -8.59 -29.30
N PRO A 340 10.05 -9.02 -28.37
CA PRO A 340 10.43 -10.42 -28.25
C PRO A 340 9.21 -11.35 -28.13
N TYR A 341 9.24 -12.47 -28.85
CA TYR A 341 8.22 -13.51 -28.69
C TYR A 341 8.61 -14.45 -27.56
N SER A 342 7.70 -14.63 -26.61
CA SER A 342 7.90 -15.37 -25.36
C SER A 342 6.69 -16.22 -25.00
N ASP A 343 5.72 -16.36 -25.91
CA ASP A 343 4.50 -17.17 -25.73
C ASP A 343 3.73 -16.91 -24.42
N GLY A 344 3.78 -15.68 -23.90
CA GLY A 344 3.15 -15.35 -22.62
C GLY A 344 3.86 -15.94 -21.39
N GLN A 345 5.09 -16.42 -21.53
CA GLN A 345 5.88 -17.06 -20.48
C GLN A 345 6.72 -16.08 -19.65
N HIS A 346 6.58 -14.78 -19.90
CA HIS A 346 7.28 -13.72 -19.17
C HIS A 346 6.34 -12.77 -18.44
N SER A 347 6.80 -12.34 -17.26
CA SER A 347 6.42 -11.06 -16.66
C SER A 347 7.67 -10.21 -16.47
N TRP A 348 7.50 -8.91 -16.32
CA TRP A 348 8.62 -7.98 -16.24
C TRP A 348 8.39 -6.97 -15.14
N SER A 349 9.49 -6.44 -14.62
CA SER A 349 9.51 -5.17 -13.91
C SER A 349 10.63 -4.28 -14.45
N VAL A 350 10.43 -2.98 -14.30
CA VAL A 350 11.45 -1.98 -14.58
C VAL A 350 11.65 -1.19 -13.30
N VAL A 351 12.85 -1.27 -12.73
CA VAL A 351 13.23 -0.69 -11.45
C VAL A 351 14.07 0.56 -11.69
N TYR A 352 13.69 1.67 -11.05
CA TYR A 352 14.37 2.96 -11.18
C TYR A 352 14.21 3.80 -9.92
N GLY A 353 15.30 4.39 -9.43
CA GLY A 353 15.26 5.16 -8.19
C GLY A 353 14.63 4.35 -7.05
N ASP A 354 13.62 4.92 -6.39
CA ASP A 354 12.86 4.26 -5.31
C ASP A 354 11.57 3.57 -5.77
N GLY A 355 11.34 3.44 -7.08
CA GLY A 355 10.09 2.94 -7.66
C GLY A 355 10.29 1.81 -8.66
N PHE A 356 9.16 1.22 -9.07
CA PHE A 356 9.14 0.23 -10.14
C PHE A 356 7.83 0.27 -10.92
N ASP A 357 7.90 -0.22 -12.14
CA ASP A 357 6.75 -0.62 -12.96
C ASP A 357 6.78 -2.11 -13.18
N TYR A 358 5.65 -2.67 -13.62
CA TYR A 358 5.53 -4.08 -13.91
C TYR A 358 4.65 -4.32 -15.13
N ALA A 359 4.88 -5.45 -15.79
CA ALA A 359 3.99 -5.95 -16.80
C ALA A 359 3.85 -7.47 -16.72
N THR A 360 2.68 -7.96 -17.08
CA THR A 360 2.47 -9.39 -17.38
C THR A 360 2.10 -9.52 -18.84
N GLN A 361 2.63 -10.51 -19.52
CA GLN A 361 2.19 -10.86 -20.86
C GLN A 361 1.04 -11.86 -20.79
N ARG A 362 0.07 -11.77 -21.69
CA ARG A 362 -0.87 -12.89 -21.90
C ARG A 362 -0.33 -13.89 -22.91
N PRO A 363 -0.79 -15.15 -22.88
CA PRO A 363 -0.59 -16.06 -24.00
C PRO A 363 -1.15 -15.42 -25.29
N PRO A 364 -0.51 -15.66 -26.45
CA PRO A 364 -1.00 -15.15 -27.71
C PRO A 364 -2.34 -15.78 -28.07
N ALA A 365 -3.33 -14.95 -28.46
CA ALA A 365 -4.64 -15.44 -28.88
C ALA A 365 -4.63 -16.12 -30.27
N THR A 366 -3.65 -15.78 -31.11
CA THR A 366 -3.43 -16.31 -32.45
C THR A 366 -1.94 -16.43 -32.71
N SER A 367 -1.53 -17.21 -33.72
CA SER A 367 -0.11 -17.36 -34.11
C SER A 367 0.58 -16.04 -34.47
N ASP A 368 -0.19 -15.03 -34.87
CA ASP A 368 0.32 -13.74 -35.34
C ASP A 368 0.33 -12.67 -34.23
N SER A 369 -0.22 -12.99 -33.06
CA SER A 369 -0.20 -12.13 -31.87
C SER A 369 0.99 -12.49 -30.98
N LYS A 370 1.49 -11.50 -30.22
CA LYS A 370 2.51 -11.71 -29.19
C LYS A 370 1.94 -11.74 -27.77
N GLY A 371 0.62 -11.72 -27.65
CA GLY A 371 -0.07 -11.55 -26.37
C GLY A 371 -0.05 -10.10 -25.90
N ASP A 372 -1.12 -9.69 -25.23
CA ASP A 372 -1.23 -8.34 -24.69
C ASP A 372 -0.33 -8.18 -23.46
N LEU A 373 0.24 -6.98 -23.30
CA LEU A 373 0.98 -6.56 -22.11
C LEU A 373 0.06 -5.78 -21.18
N LEU A 374 0.01 -6.20 -19.92
CA LEU A 374 -0.77 -5.57 -18.88
C LEU A 374 0.18 -4.84 -17.96
N ILE A 375 0.33 -3.53 -18.19
CA ILE A 375 1.38 -2.71 -17.60
C ILE A 375 0.80 -1.86 -16.49
N GLY A 376 1.38 -1.95 -15.30
CA GLY A 376 1.03 -1.16 -14.13
C GLY A 376 2.23 -0.50 -13.50
N GLY A 377 1.97 0.51 -12.66
CA GLY A 377 2.99 1.26 -11.96
C GLY A 377 2.78 2.77 -12.12
N GLY A 378 3.85 3.51 -12.27
CA GLY A 378 3.85 4.96 -12.45
C GLY A 378 3.35 5.71 -11.22
N PHE A 379 3.26 5.05 -10.05
CA PHE A 379 2.64 5.64 -8.87
C PHE A 379 3.26 6.99 -8.50
N THR A 380 4.59 7.11 -8.59
CA THR A 380 5.34 8.34 -8.32
C THR A 380 5.43 9.30 -9.51
N ARG A 381 4.67 9.07 -10.58
CA ARG A 381 4.69 9.84 -11.83
C ARG A 381 3.49 10.78 -12.00
N SER A 382 2.58 10.81 -11.04
CA SER A 382 1.56 11.84 -10.95
C SER A 382 2.16 13.21 -10.59
N LEU A 383 1.34 14.26 -10.69
CA LEU A 383 1.78 15.66 -10.51
C LEU A 383 2.49 15.93 -9.17
N LYS A 384 2.08 15.24 -8.10
CA LYS A 384 2.69 15.36 -6.76
C LYS A 384 3.38 14.06 -6.33
N GLN A 385 3.98 13.37 -7.30
CA GLN A 385 4.85 12.21 -7.09
C GLN A 385 4.18 11.09 -6.27
N GLY A 386 2.90 10.85 -6.53
CA GLY A 386 2.09 9.79 -5.90
C GLY A 386 1.37 10.20 -4.63
N ILE A 387 1.81 11.27 -3.94
CA ILE A 387 1.15 11.73 -2.70
C ILE A 387 -0.29 12.17 -2.99
N ASP A 388 -0.56 12.74 -4.16
CA ASP A 388 -1.90 13.10 -4.65
C ASP A 388 -2.79 11.88 -4.95
N GLN A 389 -2.22 10.69 -5.10
CA GLN A 389 -2.96 9.44 -5.33
C GLN A 389 -3.25 8.66 -4.02
N VAL A 390 -2.64 9.05 -2.89
CA VAL A 390 -2.91 8.50 -1.56
C VAL A 390 -4.19 9.09 -0.96
N GLY A 391 -5.05 8.25 -0.41
CA GLY A 391 -6.36 8.61 0.12
C GLY A 391 -7.37 8.99 -0.97
N LEU A 392 -7.08 8.67 -2.23
CA LEU A 392 -7.97 8.90 -3.37
C LEU A 392 -8.66 7.58 -3.74
N TYR A 393 -9.98 7.56 -3.60
CA TYR A 393 -10.80 6.35 -3.80
C TYR A 393 -11.62 6.37 -5.11
N ASP A 394 -11.49 7.44 -5.88
CA ASP A 394 -12.16 7.57 -7.17
C ASP A 394 -11.39 6.80 -8.26
N ASP A 395 -11.90 5.61 -8.58
CA ASP A 395 -11.43 4.74 -9.67
C ASP A 395 -12.25 4.88 -10.97
N GLY A 396 -12.86 6.04 -11.20
CA GLY A 396 -13.63 6.36 -12.41
C GLY A 396 -12.81 6.55 -13.70
N ASN A 397 -13.49 6.98 -14.77
CA ASN A 397 -12.97 7.10 -16.15
C ASN A 397 -11.98 8.26 -16.42
N SER A 398 -11.41 8.88 -15.38
CA SER A 398 -10.46 9.99 -15.52
C SER A 398 -9.10 9.61 -14.91
N PRO A 399 -8.35 8.69 -15.54
CA PRO A 399 -7.02 8.33 -15.06
C PRO A 399 -6.07 9.53 -15.15
N ASP A 400 -5.08 9.59 -14.26
CA ASP A 400 -4.10 10.69 -14.24
C ASP A 400 -3.28 10.71 -15.56
N PRO A 401 -3.26 11.82 -16.33
CA PRO A 401 -2.60 11.87 -17.63
C PRO A 401 -1.09 11.65 -17.58
N LEU A 402 -0.40 12.12 -16.54
CA LEU A 402 1.05 11.95 -16.40
C LEU A 402 1.39 10.50 -16.11
N THR A 403 0.66 9.89 -15.18
CA THR A 403 0.82 8.49 -14.82
C THR A 403 0.49 7.57 -16.00
N THR A 404 -0.60 7.85 -16.73
CA THR A 404 -0.98 7.05 -17.90
C THR A 404 0.02 7.17 -19.04
N THR A 405 0.52 8.37 -19.33
CA THR A 405 1.61 8.57 -20.32
C THR A 405 2.86 7.75 -19.95
N HIS A 406 3.17 7.66 -18.66
CA HIS A 406 4.30 6.88 -18.19
C HIS A 406 4.10 5.36 -18.39
N VAL A 407 2.98 4.80 -17.90
CA VAL A 407 2.72 3.35 -18.02
C VAL A 407 2.49 2.91 -19.47
N THR A 408 2.12 3.82 -20.38
CA THR A 408 2.07 3.53 -21.81
C THR A 408 3.44 3.63 -22.50
N GLY A 409 4.29 4.56 -22.07
CA GLY A 409 5.56 4.86 -22.75
C GLY A 409 6.77 4.03 -22.31
N LEU A 410 6.76 3.48 -21.09
CA LEU A 410 7.97 2.87 -20.51
C LEU A 410 8.49 1.65 -21.29
N PHE A 411 7.64 0.65 -21.52
CA PHE A 411 8.04 -0.57 -22.22
C PHE A 411 8.48 -0.27 -23.67
N PRO A 412 7.75 0.56 -24.46
CA PRO A 412 8.26 1.05 -25.73
C PRO A 412 9.66 1.67 -25.65
N ALA A 413 9.95 2.43 -24.59
CA ALA A 413 11.23 3.10 -24.42
C ALA A 413 12.38 2.13 -24.14
N ILE A 414 12.22 1.17 -23.23
CA ILE A 414 13.32 0.25 -22.85
C ILE A 414 13.55 -0.87 -23.88
N PHE A 415 12.54 -1.19 -24.70
CA PHE A 415 12.68 -2.14 -25.80
C PHE A 415 13.02 -1.47 -27.13
N HIS A 416 13.17 -0.15 -27.22
CA HIS A 416 13.53 0.50 -28.49
C HIS A 416 14.97 0.13 -28.94
N PRO A 417 15.23 -0.25 -30.21
CA PRO A 417 14.30 -0.30 -31.35
C PRO A 417 13.48 -1.60 -31.49
N GLN A 418 13.82 -2.66 -30.74
CA GLN A 418 13.15 -3.96 -30.74
C GLN A 418 11.67 -3.90 -30.33
N TRP A 419 11.11 -2.79 -29.87
CA TRP A 419 9.67 -2.63 -29.76
C TRP A 419 9.01 -2.68 -31.15
N GLY A 420 9.57 -1.94 -32.11
CA GLY A 420 9.06 -1.81 -33.47
C GLY A 420 7.75 -1.00 -33.58
N ALA A 421 7.19 -0.96 -34.79
CA ALA A 421 5.94 -0.26 -35.08
C ALA A 421 4.70 -1.14 -34.82
N GLY A 422 3.51 -0.53 -34.83
CA GLY A 422 2.22 -1.24 -34.80
C GLY A 422 1.75 -1.66 -33.40
N ALA A 423 2.26 -1.03 -32.34
CA ALA A 423 1.70 -1.17 -31.01
C ALA A 423 0.33 -0.46 -30.93
N GLU A 424 -0.55 -0.98 -30.07
CA GLU A 424 -1.89 -0.46 -29.88
C GLU A 424 -2.21 -0.38 -28.39
N LEU A 425 -2.67 0.79 -27.93
CA LEU A 425 -3.25 0.93 -26.59
C LEU A 425 -4.70 0.44 -26.63
N LYS A 426 -4.98 -0.70 -25.99
CA LYS A 426 -6.31 -1.30 -25.96
C LYS A 426 -7.18 -0.68 -24.87
N GLN A 427 -6.62 -0.44 -23.69
CA GLN A 427 -7.39 0.02 -22.55
C GLN A 427 -6.53 0.71 -21.49
N LEU A 428 -7.13 1.67 -20.79
CA LEU A 428 -6.60 2.28 -19.57
C LEU A 428 -7.62 2.11 -18.45
N TRP A 429 -7.15 1.83 -17.24
CA TRP A 429 -8.02 1.79 -16.07
C TRP A 429 -7.27 2.14 -14.80
N THR A 430 -8.04 2.40 -13.75
CA THR A 430 -7.52 2.61 -12.41
C THR A 430 -8.06 1.55 -11.45
N GLY A 431 -7.41 1.43 -10.29
CA GLY A 431 -7.88 0.57 -9.21
C GLY A 431 -7.41 1.08 -7.85
N ILE A 432 -8.17 0.73 -6.80
CA ILE A 432 -7.87 1.15 -5.44
C ILE A 432 -7.17 0.02 -4.68
N LEU A 433 -5.93 0.30 -4.27
CA LEU A 433 -5.10 -0.53 -3.40
C LEU A 433 -5.50 -0.28 -1.94
N GLY A 434 -5.12 -1.16 -1.02
CA GLY A 434 -5.28 -0.93 0.43
C GLY A 434 -3.91 -0.96 1.11
N MET A 435 -3.38 0.20 1.46
CA MET A 435 -2.05 0.36 2.04
C MET A 435 -2.10 0.36 3.57
N THR A 436 -1.15 -0.31 4.20
CA THR A 436 -0.87 -0.24 5.65
C THR A 436 0.52 0.36 5.89
N GLY A 437 0.73 1.02 7.04
CA GLY A 437 1.99 1.70 7.36
C GLY A 437 3.22 0.78 7.36
N ASP A 438 3.06 -0.45 7.81
CA ASP A 438 4.12 -1.47 7.82
C ASP A 438 4.05 -2.43 6.62
N SER A 439 3.24 -2.12 5.62
CA SER A 439 3.12 -2.88 4.36
C SER A 439 2.70 -4.35 4.50
N LEU A 440 2.13 -4.74 5.64
CA LEU A 440 1.62 -6.09 5.86
C LEU A 440 0.07 -6.10 5.84
N PRO A 441 -0.57 -7.22 5.44
CA PRO A 441 -2.01 -7.43 5.60
C PRO A 441 -2.49 -7.47 7.06
N LEU A 442 -3.77 -7.16 7.28
CA LEU A 442 -4.48 -7.37 8.54
C LEU A 442 -5.46 -8.53 8.42
N VAL A 443 -5.29 -9.56 9.24
CA VAL A 443 -6.09 -10.80 9.20
C VAL A 443 -6.54 -11.21 10.60
N GLY A 444 -7.81 -11.54 10.81
CA GLY A 444 -8.29 -12.12 12.06
C GLY A 444 -9.42 -11.34 12.74
N ARG A 445 -9.66 -11.66 14.01
CA ARG A 445 -10.80 -11.13 14.79
C ARG A 445 -10.57 -9.67 15.16
N LEU A 446 -11.58 -8.84 14.95
CA LEU A 446 -11.58 -7.43 15.32
C LEU A 446 -12.06 -7.26 16.77
N THR A 447 -11.50 -6.27 17.46
CA THR A 447 -11.99 -5.88 18.79
C THR A 447 -13.17 -4.92 18.68
N MET A 448 -14.07 -4.96 19.67
CA MET A 448 -15.22 -4.03 19.75
C MET A 448 -14.80 -2.56 19.76
N LYS A 449 -13.63 -2.24 20.34
CA LYS A 449 -13.07 -0.88 20.31
C LYS A 449 -12.68 -0.45 18.89
N LEU A 450 -12.17 -1.37 18.08
CA LEU A 450 -11.73 -1.08 16.72
C LEU A 450 -12.92 -0.86 15.78
N THR A 451 -14.00 -1.62 15.99
CA THR A 451 -15.23 -1.52 15.19
C THR A 451 -16.22 -0.48 15.72
N GLY A 452 -16.10 -0.08 16.98
CA GLY A 452 -17.04 0.81 17.66
C GLY A 452 -18.36 0.13 18.04
N ARG A 453 -18.39 -1.21 18.11
CA ARG A 453 -19.61 -2.00 18.32
C ARG A 453 -19.45 -2.92 19.53
N ASP A 454 -20.06 -2.55 20.66
CA ASP A 454 -20.08 -3.37 21.87
C ASP A 454 -21.31 -4.29 21.89
N ILE A 455 -21.08 -5.59 22.05
CA ILE A 455 -22.15 -6.60 22.12
C ILE A 455 -22.23 -7.28 23.50
N ARG A 456 -21.43 -6.83 24.48
CA ARG A 456 -21.32 -7.47 25.82
C ARG A 456 -22.50 -7.15 26.74
N GLU A 457 -23.19 -6.04 26.52
CA GLU A 457 -24.30 -5.58 27.37
C GLU A 457 -25.63 -6.28 27.07
N ARG A 458 -25.66 -7.20 26.10
CA ARG A 458 -26.87 -7.96 25.78
C ARG A 458 -27.10 -9.05 26.82
N LYS A 459 -28.34 -9.12 27.36
CA LYS A 459 -28.73 -10.11 28.38
C LYS A 459 -28.32 -11.53 27.95
N PRO A 460 -27.62 -12.30 28.80
CA PRO A 460 -27.26 -13.68 28.49
C PRO A 460 -28.52 -14.53 28.31
N MET A 461 -28.43 -15.52 27.41
CA MET A 461 -29.44 -16.55 27.20
C MET A 461 -29.78 -17.25 28.53
N PRO A 462 -31.06 -17.60 28.80
CA PRO A 462 -31.40 -18.47 29.90
C PRO A 462 -31.04 -19.93 29.54
N SER A 463 -29.77 -20.31 29.75
CA SER A 463 -29.34 -21.68 30.06
C SER A 463 -27.86 -21.65 30.52
N GLY A 464 -27.55 -22.41 31.57
CA GLY A 464 -26.32 -22.32 32.37
C GLY A 464 -25.02 -22.76 31.69
N SER A 465 -24.60 -22.04 30.66
CA SER A 465 -23.21 -22.01 30.22
C SER A 465 -22.91 -20.57 29.80
N THR A 466 -22.39 -19.74 30.71
CA THR A 466 -21.81 -18.45 30.35
C THR A 466 -20.51 -18.72 29.57
N PRO A 467 -20.46 -18.45 28.25
CA PRO A 467 -19.20 -18.54 27.54
C PRO A 467 -18.38 -17.31 27.96
N LYS A 468 -17.11 -17.53 28.33
CA LYS A 468 -16.14 -16.45 28.38
C LYS A 468 -16.12 -15.82 26.98
N ASP A 469 -16.57 -14.57 26.84
CA ASP A 469 -16.65 -13.77 25.61
C ASP A 469 -17.57 -14.26 24.48
N GLY A 470 -18.90 -14.07 24.60
CA GLY A 470 -19.81 -13.98 23.44
C GLY A 470 -19.65 -15.08 22.37
N ALA A 471 -19.44 -16.33 22.80
CA ALA A 471 -18.98 -17.42 21.94
C ALA A 471 -19.84 -17.57 20.67
N GLY A 472 -19.21 -17.39 19.52
CA GLY A 472 -19.82 -17.56 18.18
C GLY A 472 -20.16 -16.27 17.44
N CYS A 473 -20.21 -15.10 18.11
CA CYS A 473 -20.43 -13.80 17.46
C CYS A 473 -19.10 -13.02 17.29
N GLY A 474 -18.94 -12.31 16.17
CA GLY A 474 -17.76 -11.47 15.99
C GLY A 474 -17.64 -10.81 14.62
N GLU A 475 -16.72 -9.86 14.56
CA GLU A 475 -16.29 -9.26 13.29
C GLU A 475 -14.86 -9.66 12.99
N TRP A 476 -14.57 -9.86 11.71
CA TRP A 476 -13.30 -10.38 11.22
C TRP A 476 -12.82 -9.54 10.04
N ILE A 477 -11.51 -9.48 9.80
CA ILE A 477 -10.94 -8.75 8.66
C ILE A 477 -9.95 -9.61 7.89
N VAL A 478 -9.91 -9.40 6.57
CA VAL A 478 -8.81 -9.82 5.69
C VAL A 478 -8.64 -8.74 4.60
N ALA A 479 -7.72 -7.82 4.83
CA ALA A 479 -7.57 -6.60 4.01
C ALA A 479 -6.19 -5.97 4.14
N GLY A 480 -5.93 -4.92 3.34
CA GLY A 480 -4.70 -4.11 3.48
C GLY A 480 -3.49 -4.76 2.84
N PHE A 481 -3.63 -5.28 1.62
CA PHE A 481 -2.57 -6.07 0.97
C PHE A 481 -1.42 -5.24 0.36
N SER A 482 -1.40 -3.92 0.55
CA SER A 482 -0.31 -3.00 0.19
C SER A 482 0.21 -3.15 -1.25
N GLY A 483 -0.70 -3.41 -2.18
CA GLY A 483 -0.42 -3.57 -3.61
C GLY A 483 0.04 -4.97 -4.05
N GLU A 484 0.21 -5.90 -3.11
CA GLU A 484 0.71 -7.26 -3.36
C GLU A 484 -0.36 -8.33 -3.16
N GLY A 485 -1.63 -8.02 -3.45
CA GLY A 485 -2.78 -8.88 -3.15
C GLY A 485 -2.67 -10.33 -3.67
N MET A 486 -2.03 -10.54 -4.83
CA MET A 486 -1.88 -11.87 -5.43
C MET A 486 -0.95 -12.82 -4.65
N VAL A 487 -0.09 -12.27 -3.79
CA VAL A 487 0.84 -13.06 -2.95
C VAL A 487 0.55 -12.95 -1.45
N TRP A 488 -0.62 -12.40 -1.10
CA TRP A 488 -1.10 -12.32 0.28
C TRP A 488 -2.52 -12.83 0.46
N ALA A 489 -3.43 -12.47 -0.43
CA ALA A 489 -4.86 -12.47 -0.14
C ALA A 489 -5.47 -13.87 -0.06
N TRP A 490 -5.05 -14.79 -0.94
CA TRP A 490 -5.66 -16.11 -1.02
C TRP A 490 -5.40 -16.95 0.24
N LEU A 491 -4.14 -17.12 0.63
CA LEU A 491 -3.82 -17.89 1.83
C LEU A 491 -4.25 -17.16 3.12
N SER A 492 -4.28 -15.82 3.12
CA SER A 492 -4.84 -15.05 4.25
C SER A 492 -6.34 -15.27 4.41
N GLY A 493 -7.10 -15.30 3.31
CA GLY A 493 -8.53 -15.61 3.34
C GLY A 493 -8.78 -17.05 3.75
N ALA A 494 -7.98 -18.00 3.25
CA ALA A 494 -8.08 -19.40 3.65
C ALA A 494 -7.83 -19.60 5.15
N ALA A 495 -6.79 -18.94 5.69
CA ALA A 495 -6.49 -18.91 7.12
C ALA A 495 -7.65 -18.35 7.94
N LEU A 496 -8.25 -17.25 7.50
CA LEU A 496 -9.39 -16.65 8.20
C LEU A 496 -10.63 -17.56 8.18
N GLY A 497 -10.91 -18.23 7.05
CA GLY A 497 -12.00 -19.21 6.99
C GLY A 497 -11.81 -20.38 7.96
N ILE A 498 -10.57 -20.85 8.16
CA ILE A 498 -10.22 -21.88 9.16
C ILE A 498 -10.49 -21.37 10.59
N MET A 499 -10.07 -20.13 10.90
CA MET A 499 -10.32 -19.50 12.20
C MET A 499 -11.82 -19.35 12.48
N ILE A 500 -12.60 -18.92 11.50
CA ILE A 500 -14.06 -18.76 11.63
C ILE A 500 -14.74 -20.12 11.81
N ALA A 501 -14.22 -21.17 11.16
CA ALA A 501 -14.69 -22.54 11.34
C ALA A 501 -14.26 -23.15 12.70
N GLY A 502 -13.38 -22.50 13.46
CA GLY A 502 -12.85 -22.98 14.74
C GLY A 502 -11.90 -24.17 14.60
N SER A 503 -11.20 -24.27 13.47
CA SER A 503 -10.34 -25.43 13.10
C SER A 503 -8.85 -25.11 13.12
N GLU A 504 -8.45 -23.97 13.69
CA GLU A 504 -7.08 -23.44 13.67
C GLU A 504 -6.05 -24.31 14.41
N ASP A 505 -6.50 -25.03 15.44
CA ASP A 505 -5.68 -25.92 16.27
C ASP A 505 -5.73 -27.40 15.81
N GLU A 506 -6.55 -27.70 14.80
CA GLU A 506 -6.71 -29.04 14.24
C GLU A 506 -5.61 -29.37 13.20
N GLU A 507 -5.29 -30.66 13.08
CA GLU A 507 -4.40 -31.16 12.03
C GLU A 507 -5.18 -31.28 10.72
N LEU A 508 -5.09 -30.26 9.86
CA LEU A 508 -5.89 -30.21 8.64
C LEU A 508 -5.22 -30.99 7.50
N PRO A 509 -5.98 -31.78 6.71
CA PRO A 509 -5.42 -32.41 5.52
C PRO A 509 -5.02 -31.34 4.49
N THR A 510 -4.01 -31.63 3.67
CA THR A 510 -3.73 -30.81 2.49
C THR A 510 -4.93 -30.81 1.56
N ALA A 511 -5.29 -29.65 1.02
CA ALA A 511 -6.40 -29.50 0.09
C ALA A 511 -6.03 -28.53 -1.03
N PRO A 512 -6.62 -28.65 -2.24
CA PRO A 512 -6.42 -27.66 -3.29
C PRO A 512 -6.63 -26.22 -2.81
N GLY A 513 -5.62 -25.38 -3.02
CA GLY A 513 -5.66 -23.98 -2.62
C GLY A 513 -5.31 -23.70 -1.16
N ARG A 514 -4.88 -24.68 -0.35
CA ARG A 514 -4.33 -24.43 0.99
C ARG A 514 -3.33 -25.50 1.47
N PRO A 515 -2.31 -25.12 2.25
CA PRO A 515 -1.47 -26.09 2.96
C PRO A 515 -2.30 -26.99 3.91
N GLY A 516 -1.76 -28.17 4.22
CA GLY A 516 -2.19 -28.98 5.35
C GLY A 516 -1.45 -28.57 6.63
N GLY A 517 -1.69 -29.30 7.72
CA GLY A 517 -1.11 -29.04 9.03
C GLY A 517 -1.94 -28.06 9.86
N LYS A 518 -1.45 -27.75 11.07
CA LYS A 518 -2.09 -26.74 11.93
C LYS A 518 -1.91 -25.35 11.36
N LEU A 519 -2.87 -24.46 11.61
CA LEU A 519 -2.84 -23.11 11.03
C LEU A 519 -1.52 -22.37 11.36
N ARG A 520 -1.08 -22.46 12.61
CA ARG A 520 0.14 -21.81 13.12
C ARG A 520 1.45 -22.29 12.46
N GLU A 521 1.43 -23.42 11.75
CA GLU A 521 2.63 -24.01 11.13
C GLU A 521 2.94 -23.36 9.78
N TRP A 522 1.93 -22.82 9.10
CA TRP A 522 2.09 -22.22 7.78
C TRP A 522 1.58 -20.78 7.67
N PHE A 523 0.67 -20.34 8.56
CA PHE A 523 0.18 -18.98 8.57
C PHE A 523 1.02 -18.07 9.49
N PRO A 524 1.64 -16.99 8.97
CA PRO A 524 2.48 -16.12 9.78
C PRO A 524 1.67 -15.32 10.82
N GLY A 525 2.10 -15.39 12.08
CA GLY A 525 1.45 -14.66 13.19
C GLY A 525 1.53 -13.14 13.08
N GLU A 526 2.48 -12.60 12.31
CA GLU A 526 2.65 -11.16 12.04
C GLU A 526 1.48 -10.55 11.27
N LEU A 527 0.69 -11.39 10.59
CA LEU A 527 -0.49 -10.96 9.85
C LEU A 527 -1.73 -10.88 10.75
N LEU A 528 -1.68 -11.46 11.95
CA LEU A 528 -2.81 -11.50 12.87
C LEU A 528 -3.09 -10.11 13.46
N VAL A 529 -4.38 -9.77 13.55
CA VAL A 529 -4.82 -8.56 14.26
C VAL A 529 -4.38 -8.63 15.72
N SER A 530 -3.51 -7.70 16.12
CA SER A 530 -3.06 -7.49 17.49
C SER A 530 -3.02 -6.00 17.80
N ARG A 531 -2.93 -5.61 19.08
CA ARG A 531 -2.81 -4.18 19.45
C ARG A 531 -1.55 -3.54 18.87
N GLU A 532 -0.45 -4.26 18.88
CA GLU A 532 0.82 -3.82 18.29
C GLU A 532 0.68 -3.66 16.78
N ARG A 533 0.06 -4.64 16.13
CA ARG A 533 -0.15 -4.64 14.69
C ARG A 533 -1.04 -3.48 14.21
N ILE A 534 -2.10 -3.17 14.96
CA ILE A 534 -2.96 -2.02 14.67
C ILE A 534 -2.20 -0.69 14.83
N ARG A 535 -1.20 -0.61 15.71
CA ARG A 535 -0.34 0.58 15.83
C ARG A 535 0.64 0.68 14.68
N SER A 536 1.29 -0.42 14.29
CA SER A 536 2.25 -0.43 13.18
C SER A 536 1.60 -0.23 11.81
N ALA A 537 0.32 -0.59 11.66
CA ALA A 537 -0.44 -0.32 10.45
C ALA A 537 -0.74 1.17 10.24
N ASP A 538 -0.61 2.03 11.25
CA ASP A 538 -0.89 3.46 11.14
C ASP A 538 0.13 4.15 10.24
N ILE A 539 -0.32 4.74 9.14
CA ILE A 539 0.55 5.51 8.22
C ILE A 539 0.95 6.85 8.83
N ILE A 540 0.34 7.22 9.96
CA ILE A 540 0.65 8.41 10.75
C ILE A 540 1.43 7.94 12.00
N SER A 541 2.51 7.20 11.78
CA SER A 541 3.37 6.77 12.88
C SER A 541 4.29 7.91 13.31
N TYR A 542 4.43 8.07 14.64
CA TYR A 542 5.35 9.01 15.29
C TYR A 542 6.79 8.86 14.75
N LYS A 543 7.22 7.62 14.44
CA LYS A 543 8.56 7.30 13.91
C LYS A 543 8.82 7.86 12.52
N ASP A 544 7.83 7.88 11.63
CA ASP A 544 8.02 8.36 10.25
C ASP A 544 8.19 9.88 10.22
N ILE A 545 7.49 10.58 11.12
CA ILE A 545 7.68 12.01 11.35
C ILE A 545 9.07 12.28 11.97
N THR A 546 9.51 11.47 12.94
CA THR A 546 10.84 11.60 13.56
C THR A 546 11.98 11.25 12.60
N GLU A 547 11.89 10.21 11.77
CA GLU A 547 12.94 9.85 10.81
C GLU A 547 13.02 10.82 9.63
N LEU A 548 11.89 11.32 9.12
CA LEU A 548 11.89 12.42 8.15
C LEU A 548 12.58 13.64 8.79
N THR A 549 12.16 14.08 9.97
CA THR A 549 12.72 15.27 10.65
C THR A 549 14.21 15.12 10.96
N ASN A 550 14.66 13.99 11.50
CA ASN A 550 16.08 13.74 11.83
C ASN A 550 16.97 13.60 10.59
N LYS A 551 16.44 13.08 9.47
CA LYS A 551 17.18 13.02 8.20
C LYS A 551 17.32 14.41 7.56
N TYR A 552 16.42 15.33 7.87
CA TYR A 552 16.46 16.71 7.41
C TYR A 552 17.27 17.64 8.34
N GLU A 553 17.32 17.39 9.66
CA GLU A 553 18.19 18.13 10.58
C GLU A 553 19.68 17.87 10.33
N LYS A 554 20.04 16.68 9.83
CA LYS A 554 21.43 16.37 9.40
C LYS A 554 21.91 17.23 8.21
N LEU A 555 21.01 17.91 7.50
CA LEU A 555 21.39 18.89 6.47
C LEU A 555 21.60 20.30 7.04
N ASP A 556 20.99 20.63 8.19
CA ASP A 556 21.21 21.88 8.92
C ASP A 556 22.38 21.79 9.92
N SER A 557 22.78 20.59 10.35
CA SER A 557 23.86 20.39 11.34
C SER A 557 25.29 20.48 10.77
N MET A 558 25.54 21.35 9.79
CA MET A 558 26.90 21.75 9.38
C MET A 558 27.44 22.94 10.19
N GLN A 559 27.07 23.07 11.48
CA GLN A 559 27.60 24.12 12.36
C GLN A 559 27.87 23.60 13.78
N GLU A 560 29.04 22.99 13.96
CA GLU A 560 29.68 22.92 15.28
C GLU A 560 30.14 24.32 15.70
N ARG A 561 29.63 24.85 16.83
CA ARG A 561 30.35 25.75 17.77
C ARG A 561 29.49 26.02 19.02
N ARG A 562 29.87 25.38 20.14
CA ARG A 562 29.08 25.18 21.37
C ARG A 562 29.02 26.35 22.38
N ASP A 563 29.55 27.54 22.09
CA ASP A 563 29.68 28.62 23.10
C ASP A 563 29.02 29.96 22.71
N SER A 564 28.04 29.96 21.80
CA SER A 564 27.50 31.19 21.22
C SER A 564 25.97 31.15 21.15
N LEU A 565 25.29 32.15 21.74
CA LEU A 565 23.84 32.34 21.62
C LEU A 565 23.51 33.00 20.28
N VAL A 566 22.52 32.46 19.56
CA VAL A 566 22.02 32.97 18.28
C VAL A 566 20.64 33.61 18.50
N TYR A 567 20.51 34.92 18.31
CA TYR A 567 19.23 35.63 18.42
C TYR A 567 18.72 36.09 17.05
N ASN A 568 17.55 35.62 16.61
CA ASN A 568 16.86 36.11 15.41
C ASN A 568 15.74 37.09 15.78
N LYS A 569 16.06 38.37 16.02
CA LYS A 569 15.11 39.34 16.59
C LYS A 569 15.24 40.75 15.98
N LYS A 570 14.24 41.61 16.28
CA LYS A 570 14.12 42.94 15.71
C LYS A 570 14.85 43.98 16.57
N VAL A 571 15.64 44.86 15.95
CA VAL A 571 16.27 46.01 16.63
C VAL A 571 15.23 47.08 16.94
N THR A 572 15.05 47.39 18.22
CA THR A 572 14.09 48.37 18.73
C THR A 572 14.72 49.69 19.16
N ALA A 573 16.02 49.70 19.46
CA ALA A 573 16.79 50.94 19.65
C ALA A 573 18.27 50.76 19.30
N LEU A 574 18.94 51.85 18.92
CA LEU A 574 20.37 51.91 18.62
C LEU A 574 20.95 53.20 19.23
N ARG A 575 22.01 53.07 20.04
CA ARG A 575 22.68 54.17 20.72
C ARG A 575 24.19 53.92 20.80
N GLY A 576 24.94 54.51 19.87
CA GLY A 576 26.41 54.39 19.84
C GLY A 576 26.86 52.93 19.74
N GLU A 577 27.60 52.47 20.75
CA GLU A 577 28.09 51.08 20.83
C GLU A 577 27.08 50.12 21.49
N THR A 578 25.81 50.52 21.60
CA THR A 578 24.74 49.67 22.17
C THR A 578 23.52 49.59 21.26
N ALA A 579 22.84 48.45 21.27
CA ALA A 579 21.54 48.27 20.63
C ALA A 579 20.59 47.51 21.55
N VAL A 580 19.29 47.70 21.38
CA VAL A 580 18.25 46.95 22.07
C VAL A 580 17.50 46.12 21.06
N ILE A 581 17.28 44.84 21.37
CA ILE A 581 16.42 43.95 20.59
C ILE A 581 15.21 43.52 21.41
N ASP A 582 14.09 43.29 20.72
CA ASP A 582 12.89 42.69 21.32
C ASP A 582 12.90 41.17 21.13
N ALA A 583 13.16 40.45 22.22
CA ALA A 583 13.20 38.99 22.29
C ALA A 583 12.08 38.41 23.16
N GLY A 584 10.91 39.06 23.22
CA GLY A 584 9.88 38.79 24.24
C GLY A 584 10.11 39.57 25.54
N GLY A 585 10.89 40.65 25.41
CA GLY A 585 11.51 41.46 26.46
C GLY A 585 12.71 42.20 25.85
N ASN A 586 13.11 43.34 26.44
CA ASN A 586 14.23 44.11 25.93
C ASN A 586 15.56 43.45 26.34
N VAL A 587 16.41 43.17 25.36
CA VAL A 587 17.78 42.68 25.58
C VAL A 587 18.76 43.72 25.06
N ASP A 588 19.69 44.13 25.92
CA ASP A 588 20.74 45.08 25.59
C ASP A 588 21.96 44.36 24.99
N LEU A 589 22.36 44.83 23.81
CA LEU A 589 23.53 44.38 23.08
C LEU A 589 24.65 45.42 23.23
N ILE A 590 25.86 44.94 23.51
CA ILE A 590 27.09 45.73 23.42
C ILE A 590 27.74 45.38 22.09
N LEU A 591 27.67 46.32 21.15
CA LEU A 591 28.11 46.15 19.77
C LEU A 591 29.63 46.25 19.65
N ASN A 592 30.20 45.50 18.72
CA ASN A 592 31.58 45.67 18.29
C ASN A 592 31.64 46.57 17.03
N ARG A 593 32.86 46.97 16.63
CA ARG A 593 33.06 47.89 15.48
C ARG A 593 32.56 47.34 14.14
N ASP A 594 32.40 46.03 14.03
CA ASP A 594 31.95 45.33 12.82
C ASP A 594 30.43 45.08 12.82
N SER A 595 29.71 45.56 13.85
CA SER A 595 28.27 45.38 14.01
C SER A 595 27.51 46.47 13.26
N HIS A 596 27.11 46.22 12.01
CA HIS A 596 26.32 47.15 11.21
C HIS A 596 24.83 46.80 11.30
N LEU A 597 24.15 47.35 12.31
CA LEU A 597 22.73 47.11 12.56
C LEU A 597 21.89 48.34 12.22
N ALA A 598 20.69 48.14 11.70
CA ALA A 598 19.72 49.21 11.49
C ALA A 598 18.44 49.02 12.31
N LEU A 599 17.82 50.16 12.67
CA LEU A 599 16.57 50.17 13.42
C LEU A 599 15.47 49.46 12.62
N ASN A 600 14.65 48.67 13.31
CA ASN A 600 13.58 47.84 12.74
C ASN A 600 14.00 46.67 11.86
N HIS A 601 15.30 46.41 11.68
CA HIS A 601 15.76 45.23 10.95
C HIS A 601 15.72 43.97 11.82
N ALA A 602 15.50 42.84 11.17
CA ALA A 602 15.76 41.52 11.73
C ALA A 602 17.26 41.26 11.71
N ILE A 603 17.81 40.80 12.81
CA ILE A 603 19.24 40.55 12.93
C ILE A 603 19.47 39.17 13.53
N GLU A 604 20.57 38.53 13.14
CA GLU A 604 21.22 37.45 13.89
C GLU A 604 22.37 38.03 14.69
N VAL A 605 22.43 37.69 15.98
CA VAL A 605 23.54 38.10 16.84
C VAL A 605 24.14 36.87 17.48
N ILE A 606 25.46 36.76 17.37
CA ILE A 606 26.31 35.79 18.04
C ILE A 606 27.10 36.54 19.10
N GLY A 607 26.89 36.21 20.38
CA GLY A 607 27.53 36.94 21.47
C GLY A 607 27.61 36.17 22.79
N LYS A 608 28.36 36.75 23.73
CA LYS A 608 28.51 36.23 25.10
C LYS A 608 27.76 37.12 26.08
N VAL A 609 26.99 36.52 26.98
CA VAL A 609 26.29 37.22 28.05
C VAL A 609 27.28 37.59 29.14
N ASP A 610 27.28 38.85 29.58
CA ASP A 610 28.10 39.31 30.70
C ASP A 610 27.36 39.23 32.05
N GLN A 611 28.06 39.57 33.14
CA GLN A 611 27.52 39.51 34.50
C GLN A 611 26.33 40.45 34.75
N ASN A 612 26.12 41.45 33.87
CA ASN A 612 25.01 42.40 33.94
C ASN A 612 23.88 42.02 32.96
N LEU A 613 23.91 40.81 32.41
CA LEU A 613 22.93 40.29 31.43
C LEU A 613 22.93 41.02 30.08
N HIS A 614 24.00 41.75 29.74
CA HIS A 614 24.17 42.29 28.40
C HIS A 614 24.81 41.26 27.48
N VAL A 615 24.46 41.29 26.20
CA VAL A 615 25.09 40.44 25.19
C VAL A 615 26.22 41.21 24.52
N LYS A 616 27.47 40.81 24.77
CA LYS A 616 28.63 41.31 24.04
C LYS A 616 28.70 40.63 22.68
N VAL A 617 28.46 41.41 21.63
CA VAL A 617 28.38 40.94 20.25
C VAL A 617 29.77 40.55 19.74
N GLN A 618 29.88 39.31 19.26
CA GLN A 618 31.06 38.79 18.57
C GLN A 618 30.88 38.83 17.07
N ALA A 619 29.68 38.53 16.57
CA ALA A 619 29.29 38.72 15.19
C ALA A 619 27.80 39.11 15.12
N ALA A 620 27.45 39.93 14.14
CA ALA A 620 26.07 40.29 13.86
C ALA A 620 25.81 40.28 12.35
N THR A 621 24.68 39.71 11.95
CA THR A 621 24.19 39.67 10.57
C THR A 621 22.87 40.44 10.51
N ASP A 622 22.78 41.44 9.63
CA ASP A 622 21.54 42.18 9.39
C ASP A 622 20.78 41.54 8.20
N PHE A 623 19.56 41.09 8.44
CA PHE A 623 18.68 40.45 7.44
C PHE A 623 17.63 41.41 6.83
N GLY A 624 17.60 42.67 7.24
CA GLY A 624 16.65 43.65 6.74
C GLY A 624 15.25 43.53 7.34
N THR A 625 14.28 44.18 6.69
CA THR A 625 12.89 44.29 7.19
C THR A 625 11.93 43.23 6.64
N ASN A 626 12.36 42.40 5.69
CA ASN A 626 11.51 41.42 4.97
C ASN A 626 11.47 40.04 5.66
N ILE A 627 11.45 40.01 6.98
CA ILE A 627 11.33 38.78 7.78
C ILE A 627 9.91 38.72 8.39
N ASP A 628 9.22 37.60 8.16
CA ASP A 628 7.93 37.33 8.79
C ASP A 628 8.14 36.83 10.22
N PHE A 629 8.08 37.75 11.18
CA PHE A 629 8.24 37.42 12.60
C PHE A 629 7.11 36.55 13.15
N ASN A 630 5.93 36.47 12.50
CA ASN A 630 4.89 35.54 12.92
C ASN A 630 5.28 34.10 12.58
N ALA A 631 5.90 33.88 11.42
CA ALA A 631 6.44 32.57 11.06
C ALA A 631 7.61 32.17 11.98
N VAL A 632 8.52 33.09 12.28
CA VAL A 632 9.62 32.86 13.23
C VAL A 632 9.10 32.52 14.62
N ASN A 633 8.13 33.28 15.13
CA ASN A 633 7.54 33.03 16.45
C ASN A 633 6.74 31.72 16.47
N ALA A 634 6.05 31.34 15.40
CA ALA A 634 5.36 30.06 15.31
C ALA A 634 6.33 28.87 15.37
N VAL A 635 7.52 28.99 14.77
CA VAL A 635 8.58 27.98 14.87
C VAL A 635 9.12 27.92 16.30
N VAL A 636 9.41 29.07 16.93
CA VAL A 636 9.89 29.13 18.33
C VAL A 636 8.84 28.60 19.32
N GLU A 637 7.55 28.89 19.11
CA GLU A 637 6.47 28.32 19.91
C GLU A 637 6.37 26.80 19.71
N ALA A 638 6.55 26.31 18.49
CA ALA A 638 6.62 24.87 18.23
C ALA A 638 7.83 24.22 18.93
N THR A 639 9.00 24.88 18.95
CA THR A 639 10.18 24.34 19.64
C THR A 639 10.05 24.33 21.16
N HIS A 640 9.36 25.31 21.75
CA HIS A 640 9.06 25.32 23.18
C HIS A 640 7.94 24.37 23.58
N ARG A 641 6.96 24.14 22.69
CA ARG A 641 5.79 23.31 22.95
C ARG A 641 6.08 21.82 22.80
N TYR A 642 7.05 21.46 21.97
CA TYR A 642 7.43 20.08 21.70
C TYR A 642 8.95 19.92 21.89
N LYS A 643 9.42 20.19 23.11
CA LYS A 643 10.86 20.26 23.42
C LYS A 643 11.61 18.98 23.05
N GLU A 644 10.96 17.84 23.26
CA GLU A 644 11.43 16.49 22.92
C GLU A 644 11.65 16.24 21.41
N ILE A 645 11.22 17.18 20.55
CA ILE A 645 11.44 17.15 19.10
C ILE A 645 12.72 17.93 18.72
N PHE A 646 13.07 18.98 19.48
CA PHE A 646 14.09 19.97 19.08
C PHE A 646 15.30 20.03 20.03
N TYR A 647 15.19 19.44 21.21
CA TYR A 647 16.25 19.38 22.21
C TYR A 647 16.35 17.94 22.74
N ASP A 648 17.55 17.37 22.72
CA ASP A 648 17.83 16.11 23.39
C ASP A 648 17.75 16.30 24.91
N ASP A 649 17.15 15.34 25.63
CA ASP A 649 17.21 15.28 27.09
C ASP A 649 18.68 15.06 27.52
N GLU A 650 19.28 15.99 28.27
CA GLU A 650 20.56 15.76 28.94
C GLU A 650 20.47 14.70 30.05
#